data_AF-A0AA36AGW8-F1
#
_entry.id   AF-A0AA36AGW8-F1
#
_cell.length_a   1.000
_cell.length_b   1.000
_cell.length_c   1.000
_cell.angle_alpha   90.00
_cell.angle_beta   90.00
_cell.angle_gamma   90.00
#
_symmetry.space_group_name_H-M   'P 1'
#
loop_
_entity.id
_entity.type
_entity.pdbx_description
1 polymer ?
#
loop_
_entity_poly.entity_id
_entity_poly.type
_entity_poly.pdbx_seq_one_letter_code
_entity_poly.pdbx_strand_id
1 'polypeptide(L)'
;MKFENNPIRQGFNAHYVVNWCPSHCKGNRECKNNQCICKEGYVGPTCDQHLCFSNCTEIKGGPECCNCVCPNGSCCYEEKLSVKYMFNPASRDEEIYPPHLARMGHSLISCGDDVLYLYGGRSLKYGLINEMWMFNRTSQEWSKVIASTDEEPAGRYYHAAVCVPIIKTIFIYGGIVETGRKIQKYKVTNEFWKFAVESRKWKKERSDSWLPAVAGHTLTYVLDTKLVVIGGFSTENYFLDKVLIYNSAQAQWDIYHRKNLSGVIPLGIYGHSAVYHLAVATIYIYGGMLFTKYYKFHPSKELYTFDVDKLQWNILQASDERMLQPRMFHVAVNTRNYMLLIGGRTIDRSPIKDILLYHFKCNTWQNISFKDPEMNDYLRNYFGAAATTVDKDFYIMGGYNGVESGKLMRINLPDDTCTLIYDYETCKSTDGCSACKLETVYNLTYCVSTEGRFPDICFGGNVSEGKMCDHKWFEARSCNKYKTCDQCLAIYPEFKKISQVCKWCKHCKVGKCIHQKQECGAQNPCNRSQAEFLDMSDCDGIVCKAVNCRSCHSSKNCMWTRQVTRTGEITRMVSGNPRYSWSCVIAGVQQKSPKGITMGSRSFKQHSSECPSECYQNKTCEKCVSSHGAEGGSQHCVWSEKLHECIPPAYIPLHCSAGECGSLLREYNHCPIRCMEIQQCSRCISSPSCGWCSFGDQLDGRGICMPGGLSGTSNGLCSESNITYGSTHLSERIQDKFPDKDLKISWVFVKCPPEDECKNSHHTCDATTEKCVDTPDSFKCICKPGYKKRDQICEPVCTQGCVHGICTSPNQCKCNFGWVGSNCSVECSCNSHSECKSEKDTGNCLGCLHNTMLVYCFPSSKSY
;
A
#
# COMPACT_ATOMS: atom_id res chain seq x y z
N MET A 1 20.06 12.86 -15.93
CA MET A 1 20.57 11.55 -15.46
C MET A 1 19.84 10.45 -16.22
N LYS A 2 20.56 9.43 -16.69
CA LYS A 2 19.94 8.20 -17.20
C LYS A 2 20.29 7.07 -16.24
N PHE A 3 19.32 6.22 -15.94
CA PHE A 3 19.50 5.02 -15.14
C PHE A 3 19.32 3.82 -16.06
N GLU A 4 20.35 2.98 -16.17
CA GLU A 4 20.26 1.68 -16.83
C GLU A 4 20.39 0.58 -15.79
N ASN A 5 19.50 -0.41 -15.88
CA ASN A 5 19.41 -1.49 -14.92
C ASN A 5 20.31 -2.64 -15.40
N ASN A 6 21.28 -3.06 -14.58
CA ASN A 6 22.20 -4.14 -14.93
C ASN A 6 21.68 -5.47 -14.34
N PRO A 7 21.31 -6.49 -15.15
CA PRO A 7 20.59 -7.67 -14.64
C PRO A 7 21.43 -8.63 -13.78
N ILE A 8 22.74 -8.43 -13.63
CA ILE A 8 23.65 -9.49 -13.14
C ILE A 8 24.37 -9.15 -11.82
N ARG A 9 24.29 -7.91 -11.30
CA ARG A 9 24.78 -7.58 -9.94
C ARG A 9 23.86 -6.54 -9.30
N GLN A 10 23.59 -6.68 -8.00
CA GLN A 10 22.86 -5.68 -7.21
C GLN A 10 23.65 -4.37 -7.17
N GLY A 11 23.39 -3.48 -8.11
CA GLY A 11 23.97 -2.15 -8.21
C GLY A 11 23.48 -1.45 -9.48
N PHE A 12 23.27 -0.14 -9.40
CA PHE A 12 22.98 0.71 -10.55
C PHE A 12 24.21 1.53 -10.90
N ASN A 13 24.44 1.77 -12.20
CA ASN A 13 25.50 2.67 -12.64
C ASN A 13 24.85 4.01 -13.01
N ALA A 14 25.18 5.08 -12.29
CA ALA A 14 24.65 6.41 -12.53
C ALA A 14 25.68 7.24 -13.31
N HIS A 15 25.34 7.59 -14.55
CA HIS A 15 26.12 8.55 -15.32
C HIS A 15 25.46 9.94 -15.24
N TYR A 16 26.24 10.91 -14.78
CA TYR A 16 25.88 12.32 -14.82
C TYR A 16 26.93 13.06 -15.66
N VAL A 17 26.49 14.12 -16.34
CA VAL A 17 27.38 15.06 -17.05
C VAL A 17 27.20 16.40 -16.35
N VAL A 18 28.25 16.88 -15.70
CA VAL A 18 28.32 18.27 -15.22
C VAL A 18 29.07 19.06 -16.28
N ASN A 19 28.40 20.03 -16.89
CA ASN A 19 29.04 20.92 -17.87
C ASN A 19 29.86 21.98 -17.12
N TRP A 20 31.17 21.75 -17.00
CA TRP A 20 32.13 22.75 -16.53
C TRP A 20 32.49 23.72 -17.67
N CYS A 21 32.39 25.04 -17.45
CA CYS A 21 32.82 26.05 -18.44
C CYS A 21 34.07 26.81 -17.94
N PRO A 22 35.28 26.56 -18.49
CA PRO A 22 36.44 27.41 -18.27
C PRO A 22 36.51 28.62 -19.24
N SER A 23 35.90 28.53 -20.43
CA SER A 23 35.99 29.63 -21.41
C SER A 23 34.94 29.69 -22.53
N HIS A 24 34.07 28.69 -22.74
CA HIS A 24 33.02 28.82 -23.77
C HIS A 24 31.76 27.99 -23.51
N CYS A 25 30.61 28.66 -23.49
CA CYS A 25 29.29 28.05 -23.38
C CYS A 25 28.52 28.27 -24.71
N LYS A 26 27.83 27.24 -25.22
CA LYS A 26 27.15 27.28 -26.54
C LYS A 26 25.80 28.01 -26.46
N GLY A 27 25.45 28.73 -27.54
CA GLY A 27 24.16 29.41 -27.71
C GLY A 27 24.03 30.73 -26.93
N ASN A 28 22.82 31.03 -26.46
CA ASN A 28 22.53 32.23 -25.66
C ASN A 28 22.89 32.05 -24.18
N ARG A 29 24.08 31.49 -23.91
CA ARG A 29 24.58 31.24 -22.55
C ARG A 29 25.85 32.01 -22.27
N GLU A 30 26.05 32.42 -21.03
CA GLU A 30 27.27 33.01 -20.51
C GLU A 30 27.80 32.18 -19.33
N CYS A 31 29.12 32.19 -19.14
CA CYS A 31 29.72 31.53 -17.99
C CYS A 31 29.72 32.49 -16.80
N LYS A 32 29.02 32.13 -15.72
CA LYS A 32 29.20 32.73 -14.40
C LYS A 32 29.46 31.63 -13.38
N ASN A 33 30.49 31.80 -12.55
CA ASN A 33 30.88 30.84 -11.49
C ASN A 33 31.02 29.38 -12.01
N ASN A 34 31.70 29.18 -13.14
CA ASN A 34 31.90 27.88 -13.80
C ASN A 34 30.63 27.16 -14.30
N GLN A 35 29.49 27.86 -14.37
CA GLN A 35 28.23 27.32 -14.92
C GLN A 35 27.73 28.13 -16.12
N CYS A 36 27.19 27.43 -17.13
CA CYS A 36 26.54 28.06 -18.28
C CYS A 36 25.12 28.52 -17.92
N ILE A 37 24.95 29.80 -17.61
CA ILE A 37 23.63 30.41 -17.39
C ILE A 37 23.12 31.08 -18.66
N CYS A 38 21.81 31.30 -18.80
CA CYS A 38 21.29 32.06 -19.95
C CYS A 38 21.78 33.52 -19.90
N LYS A 39 22.09 34.10 -21.06
CA LYS A 39 22.40 35.52 -21.20
C LYS A 39 21.20 36.36 -20.78
N GLU A 40 21.47 37.56 -20.31
CA GLU A 40 20.44 38.53 -19.94
C GLU A 40 19.46 38.73 -21.10
N GLY A 41 18.16 38.63 -20.82
CA GLY A 41 17.12 38.64 -21.86
C GLY A 41 16.69 37.28 -22.39
N TYR A 42 17.26 36.16 -21.92
CA TYR A 42 16.89 34.79 -22.32
C TYR A 42 16.61 33.85 -21.14
N VAL A 43 15.65 32.94 -21.29
CA VAL A 43 15.19 31.97 -20.28
C VAL A 43 14.90 30.59 -20.89
N GLY A 44 14.54 29.63 -20.04
CA GLY A 44 14.17 28.27 -20.43
C GLY A 44 15.36 27.28 -20.44
N PRO A 45 15.08 25.97 -20.49
CA PRO A 45 16.08 24.91 -20.32
C PRO A 45 17.15 24.88 -21.43
N THR A 46 16.86 25.45 -22.60
CA THR A 46 17.81 25.61 -23.71
C THR A 46 18.40 27.02 -23.83
N CYS A 47 17.82 28.03 -23.16
CA CYS A 47 18.13 29.47 -23.28
C CYS A 47 17.71 30.11 -24.62
N ASP A 48 16.72 29.55 -25.31
CA ASP A 48 16.26 30.07 -26.61
C ASP A 48 14.99 30.94 -26.49
N GLN A 49 14.41 31.08 -25.29
CA GLN A 49 13.20 31.88 -25.05
C GLN A 49 13.58 33.29 -24.60
N HIS A 50 13.01 34.34 -25.19
CA HIS A 50 13.27 35.72 -24.78
C HIS A 50 12.47 36.12 -23.52
N LEU A 51 13.11 36.86 -22.60
CA LEU A 51 12.44 37.62 -21.56
C LEU A 51 11.72 38.81 -22.20
N CYS A 52 10.41 38.92 -22.00
CA CYS A 52 9.66 40.11 -22.40
C CYS A 52 10.18 41.35 -21.64
N PHE A 53 10.79 42.29 -22.36
CA PHE A 53 11.11 43.62 -21.81
C PHE A 53 9.85 44.47 -21.69
N SER A 54 9.80 45.28 -20.64
CA SER A 54 8.69 46.16 -20.23
C SER A 54 8.41 47.37 -21.15
N ASN A 55 8.82 47.35 -22.42
CA ASN A 55 8.63 48.44 -23.39
C ASN A 55 8.14 47.92 -24.76
N CYS A 56 7.01 47.20 -24.76
CA CYS A 56 6.27 46.90 -26.00
C CYS A 56 5.45 48.13 -26.42
N THR A 57 5.99 48.98 -27.29
CA THR A 57 5.25 50.10 -27.91
C THR A 57 5.23 50.07 -29.44
N GLU A 58 5.77 49.04 -30.10
CA GLU A 58 5.73 48.95 -31.57
C GLU A 58 4.72 47.93 -32.10
N ILE A 59 3.80 48.45 -32.90
CA ILE A 59 2.73 47.75 -33.60
C ILE A 59 3.34 46.99 -34.79
N LYS A 60 3.76 45.74 -34.59
CA LYS A 60 3.78 44.72 -35.67
C LYS A 60 3.35 43.37 -35.12
N GLY A 61 2.21 42.90 -35.63
CA GLY A 61 1.52 41.69 -35.16
C GLY A 61 2.32 40.41 -35.34
N GLY A 62 2.42 39.67 -34.24
CA GLY A 62 2.86 38.27 -34.15
C GLY A 62 2.47 37.71 -32.78
N PRO A 63 2.21 36.40 -32.64
CA PRO A 63 1.64 35.80 -31.43
C PRO A 63 2.60 35.71 -30.22
N GLU A 64 3.79 36.31 -30.31
CA GLU A 64 4.80 36.30 -29.23
C GLU A 64 4.84 37.60 -28.41
N CYS A 65 4.04 38.62 -28.76
CA CYS A 65 3.92 39.87 -27.98
C CYS A 65 2.44 40.14 -27.65
N CYS A 66 1.93 39.52 -26.59
CA CYS A 66 0.66 39.93 -25.97
C CYS A 66 0.92 40.51 -24.58
N ASN A 67 1.28 41.79 -24.51
CA ASN A 67 1.11 42.61 -23.31
C ASN A 67 0.66 44.02 -23.72
N CYS A 68 -0.65 44.26 -23.66
CA CYS A 68 -1.24 45.58 -23.83
C CYS A 68 -1.06 46.40 -22.53
N VAL A 69 -0.65 47.67 -22.66
CA VAL A 69 -0.82 48.67 -21.58
C VAL A 69 -2.18 49.33 -21.78
N CYS A 70 -3.07 49.23 -20.79
CA CYS A 70 -4.35 49.94 -20.80
C CYS A 70 -4.29 51.18 -19.91
N PRO A 71 -4.59 52.37 -20.43
CA PRO A 71 -4.90 53.52 -19.61
C PRO A 71 -6.27 53.26 -18.97
N ASN A 72 -6.30 53.21 -17.64
CA ASN A 72 -7.46 52.88 -16.75
C ASN A 72 -7.52 51.45 -16.16
N GLY A 73 -6.40 50.71 -16.11
CA GLY A 73 -6.15 49.81 -14.98
C GLY A 73 -6.89 48.47 -14.92
N SER A 74 -7.26 47.83 -16.05
CA SER A 74 -7.78 46.44 -16.03
C SER A 74 -7.49 45.65 -17.31
N CYS A 75 -6.21 45.47 -17.67
CA CYS A 75 -5.81 44.63 -18.81
C CYS A 75 -4.68 43.61 -18.53
N CYS A 76 -4.34 43.35 -17.27
CA CYS A 76 -3.60 42.14 -16.94
C CYS A 76 -4.63 41.00 -16.87
N TYR A 77 -4.52 39.98 -17.72
CA TYR A 77 -5.26 38.73 -17.53
C TYR A 77 -4.86 38.15 -16.17
N GLU A 78 -5.67 38.37 -15.13
CA GLU A 78 -5.49 37.67 -13.88
C GLU A 78 -5.59 36.16 -14.14
N GLU A 79 -4.58 35.41 -13.70
CA GLU A 79 -4.62 33.95 -13.79
C GLU A 79 -5.74 33.43 -12.89
N LYS A 80 -6.86 33.04 -13.52
CA LYS A 80 -8.05 32.53 -12.84
C LYS A 80 -7.74 31.35 -11.89
N LEU A 81 -6.83 30.48 -12.29
CA LEU A 81 -6.30 29.37 -11.49
C LEU A 81 -4.79 29.57 -11.34
N SER A 82 -4.32 29.75 -10.12
CA SER A 82 -2.90 30.01 -9.85
C SER A 82 -2.39 29.21 -8.64
N VAL A 83 -1.09 28.87 -8.69
CA VAL A 83 -0.36 28.34 -7.55
C VAL A 83 0.80 29.27 -7.24
N LYS A 84 0.90 29.67 -5.98
CA LYS A 84 2.01 30.49 -5.48
C LYS A 84 2.79 29.72 -4.43
N TYR A 85 4.12 29.70 -4.55
CA TYR A 85 4.97 29.25 -3.46
C TYR A 85 4.94 30.29 -2.34
N MET A 86 4.41 29.88 -1.19
CA MET A 86 4.50 30.67 0.04
C MET A 86 5.82 30.40 0.77
N PHE A 87 6.37 29.20 0.58
CA PHE A 87 7.68 28.82 1.07
C PHE A 87 8.29 27.73 0.17
N ASN A 88 9.52 27.94 -0.27
CA ASN A 88 10.30 26.96 -1.05
C ASN A 88 11.72 26.82 -0.46
N PRO A 89 12.12 25.63 0.04
CA PRO A 89 13.46 25.42 0.59
C PRO A 89 14.59 25.57 -0.43
N ALA A 90 14.32 25.43 -1.73
CA ALA A 90 15.37 25.44 -2.76
C ALA A 90 15.82 26.86 -3.17
N SER A 91 15.13 27.91 -2.72
CA SER A 91 15.36 29.30 -3.18
C SER A 91 16.08 30.20 -2.18
N ARG A 92 16.58 29.67 -1.06
CA ARG A 92 17.40 30.37 -0.05
C ARG A 92 18.51 29.43 0.47
N ASP A 93 19.54 29.95 1.11
CA ASP A 93 20.74 29.18 1.52
C ASP A 93 20.46 28.06 2.52
N GLU A 94 21.03 26.86 2.28
CA GLU A 94 20.79 25.60 3.00
C GLU A 94 21.09 25.66 4.52
N GLU A 95 21.87 26.63 5.00
CA GLU A 95 22.27 26.75 6.42
C GLU A 95 21.22 27.42 7.33
N ILE A 96 20.17 28.04 6.78
CA ILE A 96 19.20 28.86 7.56
C ILE A 96 17.88 28.12 7.87
N TYR A 97 17.70 26.89 7.36
CA TYR A 97 16.38 26.24 7.38
C TYR A 97 16.08 25.38 8.59
N PRO A 98 14.80 25.37 9.04
CA PRO A 98 14.38 24.40 10.03
C PRO A 98 14.50 22.98 9.46
N PRO A 99 15.35 22.12 10.05
CA PRO A 99 15.69 20.82 9.47
C PRO A 99 14.48 19.90 9.26
N HIS A 100 13.37 20.15 9.95
CA HIS A 100 12.26 19.21 10.06
C HIS A 100 11.07 19.50 9.14
N LEU A 101 11.07 20.53 8.28
CA LEU A 101 9.87 20.88 7.50
C LEU A 101 9.49 19.85 6.42
N ALA A 102 10.44 19.11 5.88
CA ALA A 102 10.17 18.05 4.91
C ALA A 102 9.62 16.80 5.61
N ARG A 103 8.35 16.47 5.35
CA ARG A 103 7.65 15.37 6.06
C ARG A 103 6.37 14.90 5.37
N MET A 104 5.92 13.71 5.74
CA MET A 104 4.64 13.12 5.30
C MET A 104 3.80 12.60 6.48
N GLY A 105 2.49 12.44 6.28
CA GLY A 105 1.54 11.99 7.29
C GLY A 105 1.42 12.96 8.48
N HIS A 106 1.70 14.24 8.23
CA HIS A 106 1.57 15.34 9.19
C HIS A 106 0.19 15.98 9.07
N SER A 107 -0.10 16.96 9.93
CA SER A 107 -1.31 17.79 9.84
C SER A 107 -0.92 19.26 9.64
N LEU A 108 -1.65 19.95 8.77
CA LEU A 108 -1.61 21.39 8.56
C LEU A 108 -2.97 21.95 8.98
N ILE A 109 -2.99 22.83 9.98
CA ILE A 109 -4.22 23.26 10.66
C ILE A 109 -4.31 24.79 10.60
N SER A 110 -5.51 25.30 10.30
CA SER A 110 -5.87 26.70 10.53
C SER A 110 -6.94 26.80 11.63
N CYS A 111 -6.82 27.81 12.47
CA CYS A 111 -7.84 28.19 13.47
C CYS A 111 -8.70 29.38 13.01
N GLY A 112 -8.69 29.69 11.71
CA GLY A 112 -9.36 30.87 11.14
C GLY A 112 -8.57 32.17 11.31
N ASP A 113 -7.28 32.07 11.65
CA ASP A 113 -6.36 33.22 11.78
C ASP A 113 -5.40 33.29 10.60
N ASP A 114 -4.57 34.31 10.56
CA ASP A 114 -3.51 34.48 9.57
C ASP A 114 -2.28 33.55 9.76
N VAL A 115 -2.47 32.48 10.54
CA VAL A 115 -1.41 31.56 10.96
C VAL A 115 -1.81 30.12 10.62
N LEU A 116 -0.86 29.38 10.04
CA LEU A 116 -0.99 27.95 9.79
C LEU A 116 -0.13 27.18 10.79
N TYR A 117 -0.68 26.16 11.42
CA TYR A 117 0.02 25.28 12.35
C TYR A 117 0.37 23.96 11.69
N LEU A 118 1.63 23.57 11.78
CA LEU A 118 2.17 22.30 11.30
C LEU A 118 2.52 21.43 12.49
N TYR A 119 1.96 20.22 12.57
CA TYR A 119 2.28 19.27 13.64
C TYR A 119 2.47 17.85 13.12
N GLY A 120 3.40 17.15 13.76
CA GLY A 120 3.63 15.73 13.55
C GLY A 120 4.21 15.40 12.18
N GLY A 121 4.03 14.16 11.76
CA GLY A 121 4.56 13.60 10.53
C GLY A 121 5.83 12.78 10.73
N ARG A 122 6.27 12.19 9.63
CA ARG A 122 7.51 11.44 9.51
C ARG A 122 8.43 12.13 8.52
N SER A 123 9.70 12.25 8.90
CA SER A 123 10.82 12.51 7.99
C SER A 123 11.68 11.25 7.83
N LEU A 124 12.18 11.01 6.62
CA LEU A 124 13.15 9.97 6.31
C LEU A 124 14.49 10.21 7.03
N LYS A 125 14.85 11.48 7.28
CA LYS A 125 16.09 11.86 7.95
C LYS A 125 15.97 11.86 9.47
N TYR A 126 14.86 12.40 9.99
CA TYR A 126 14.70 12.65 11.44
C TYR A 126 13.71 11.70 12.14
N GLY A 127 13.06 10.79 11.41
CA GLY A 127 12.09 9.87 12.00
C GLY A 127 10.74 10.54 12.32
N LEU A 128 10.14 10.18 13.45
CA LEU A 128 8.84 10.74 13.87
C LEU A 128 9.04 12.10 14.52
N ILE A 129 8.29 13.10 14.06
CA ILE A 129 8.44 14.47 14.54
C ILE A 129 7.33 14.78 15.55
N ASN A 130 7.67 15.38 16.68
CA ASN A 130 6.73 15.88 17.70
C ASN A 130 6.63 17.41 17.74
N GLU A 131 7.53 18.11 17.06
CA GLU A 131 7.56 19.57 17.08
C GLU A 131 6.36 20.19 16.36
N MET A 132 5.88 21.30 16.93
CA MET A 132 4.90 22.17 16.31
C MET A 132 5.54 23.43 15.74
N TRP A 133 5.15 23.77 14.52
CA TRP A 133 5.61 24.94 13.79
C TRP A 133 4.42 25.82 13.43
N MET A 134 4.62 27.13 13.40
CA MET A 134 3.61 28.06 12.91
C MET A 134 4.16 28.89 11.75
N PHE A 135 3.35 29.07 10.71
CA PHE A 135 3.66 29.89 9.54
C PHE A 135 2.76 31.12 9.54
N ASN A 136 3.37 32.30 9.57
CA ASN A 136 2.66 33.56 9.45
C ASN A 136 2.47 33.88 7.96
N ARG A 137 1.22 33.99 7.49
CA ARG A 137 0.91 34.22 6.07
C ARG A 137 1.32 35.62 5.60
N THR A 138 1.28 36.61 6.48
CA THR A 138 1.69 37.99 6.21
C THR A 138 3.21 38.11 6.07
N SER A 139 3.99 37.66 7.05
CA SER A 139 5.47 37.74 6.98
C SER A 139 6.11 36.65 6.12
N GLN A 140 5.37 35.56 5.84
CA GLN A 140 5.85 34.37 5.13
C GLN A 140 7.02 33.67 5.83
N GLU A 141 6.98 33.66 7.16
CA GLU A 141 8.02 33.07 8.00
C GLU A 141 7.51 31.95 8.87
N TRP A 142 8.36 30.94 9.04
CA TRP A 142 8.16 29.84 9.98
C TRP A 142 8.78 30.19 11.33
N SER A 143 8.05 29.89 12.40
CA SER A 143 8.58 29.94 13.77
C SER A 143 8.21 28.67 14.53
N LYS A 144 9.14 28.18 15.35
CA LYS A 144 8.88 27.02 16.22
C LYS A 144 7.95 27.46 17.34
N VAL A 145 6.92 26.66 17.62
CA VAL A 145 6.07 26.91 18.78
C VAL A 145 6.77 26.37 20.02
N ILE A 146 7.05 27.26 20.96
CA ILE A 146 7.55 26.92 22.30
C ILE A 146 6.33 26.76 23.20
N ALA A 147 6.05 25.54 23.64
CA ALA A 147 4.97 25.27 24.57
C ALA A 147 5.31 25.79 25.97
N SER A 148 4.28 26.15 26.73
CA SER A 148 4.39 26.58 28.12
C SER A 148 4.23 25.44 29.13
N THR A 149 4.33 24.20 28.69
CA THR A 149 4.12 22.97 29.47
C THR A 149 5.23 21.97 29.21
N ASP A 150 5.60 21.18 30.22
CA ASP A 150 6.64 20.15 30.08
C ASP A 150 6.14 18.87 29.39
N GLU A 151 4.84 18.57 29.50
CA GLU A 151 4.23 17.43 28.81
C GLU A 151 3.77 17.80 27.40
N GLU A 152 4.22 17.02 26.43
CA GLU A 152 3.87 17.18 25.02
C GLU A 152 3.55 15.82 24.36
N PRO A 153 2.69 15.79 23.34
CA PRO A 153 2.43 14.58 22.58
C PRO A 153 3.68 14.07 21.86
N ALA A 154 3.98 12.78 22.01
CA ALA A 154 5.07 12.11 21.30
C ALA A 154 4.93 12.21 19.77
N GLY A 155 6.07 12.10 19.08
CA GLY A 155 6.15 12.20 17.63
C GLY A 155 5.28 11.15 16.94
N ARG A 156 4.50 11.58 15.96
CA ARG A 156 3.44 10.75 15.38
C ARG A 156 3.11 11.10 13.93
N TYR A 157 2.72 10.11 13.16
CA TYR A 157 2.29 10.29 11.76
C TYR A 157 1.00 9.51 11.46
N TYR A 158 0.28 9.94 10.42
CA TYR A 158 -1.08 9.49 10.11
C TYR A 158 -2.04 9.59 11.30
N HIS A 159 -1.80 10.56 12.18
CA HIS A 159 -2.76 11.07 13.15
C HIS A 159 -3.74 12.00 12.42
N ALA A 160 -4.83 12.37 13.08
CA ALA A 160 -5.69 13.43 12.60
C ALA A 160 -5.69 14.61 13.58
N ALA A 161 -5.68 15.83 13.04
CA ALA A 161 -5.74 17.04 13.84
C ALA A 161 -6.68 18.07 13.19
N VAL A 162 -7.38 18.83 14.03
CA VAL A 162 -8.28 19.90 13.58
C VAL A 162 -8.38 20.97 14.66
N CYS A 163 -8.63 22.22 14.27
CA CYS A 163 -8.91 23.29 15.22
C CYS A 163 -10.41 23.47 15.43
N VAL A 164 -10.81 23.77 16.66
CA VAL A 164 -12.12 24.35 16.98
C VAL A 164 -11.93 25.87 17.07
N PRO A 165 -12.36 26.65 16.05
CA PRO A 165 -12.01 28.08 15.95
C PRO A 165 -12.56 28.93 17.09
N ILE A 166 -13.76 28.63 17.59
CA ILE A 166 -14.44 29.43 18.62
C ILE A 166 -13.70 29.44 19.97
N ILE A 167 -12.97 28.36 20.28
CA ILE A 167 -12.13 28.25 21.50
C ILE A 167 -10.63 28.24 21.19
N LYS A 168 -10.24 28.55 19.94
CA LYS A 168 -8.83 28.58 19.48
C LYS A 168 -8.00 27.41 20.00
N THR A 169 -8.54 26.20 19.86
CA THR A 169 -7.90 24.99 20.41
C THR A 169 -7.76 23.94 19.32
N ILE A 170 -6.54 23.44 19.14
CA ILE A 170 -6.20 22.35 18.22
C ILE A 170 -6.35 21.02 18.95
N PHE A 171 -7.07 20.07 18.36
CA PHE A 171 -7.22 18.72 18.87
C PHE A 171 -6.47 17.74 17.98
N ILE A 172 -5.85 16.72 18.60
CA ILE A 172 -5.03 15.72 17.94
C ILE A 172 -5.43 14.35 18.46
N TYR A 173 -5.79 13.43 17.56
CA TYR A 173 -6.21 12.09 17.92
C TYR A 173 -5.40 11.01 17.21
N GLY A 174 -5.03 9.99 17.98
CA GLY A 174 -4.43 8.76 17.48
C GLY A 174 -3.11 8.94 16.73
N GLY A 175 -2.92 8.12 15.69
CA GLY A 175 -1.70 8.04 14.88
C GLY A 175 -0.76 6.92 15.29
N ILE A 176 0.34 6.79 14.56
CA ILE A 176 1.40 5.82 14.85
C ILE A 176 2.52 6.53 15.61
N VAL A 177 2.86 6.00 16.79
CA VAL A 177 3.93 6.49 17.68
C VAL A 177 5.01 5.44 17.85
N GLU A 178 6.19 5.87 18.28
CA GLU A 178 7.28 4.98 18.66
C GLU A 178 7.10 4.46 20.11
N THR A 179 7.47 3.20 20.35
CA THR A 179 7.32 2.52 21.65
C THR A 179 8.60 2.55 22.49
N GLY A 180 9.72 2.99 21.91
CA GLY A 180 11.06 2.88 22.49
C GLY A 180 11.63 1.46 22.51
N ARG A 181 10.94 0.46 21.95
CA ARG A 181 11.37 -0.94 21.92
C ARG A 181 12.08 -1.27 20.61
N LYS A 182 13.07 -2.18 20.66
CA LYS A 182 13.75 -2.70 19.45
C LYS A 182 12.84 -3.57 18.58
N ILE A 183 11.95 -4.34 19.22
CA ILE A 183 10.93 -5.19 18.57
C ILE A 183 9.58 -4.51 18.79
N GLN A 184 8.72 -4.45 17.77
CA GLN A 184 7.48 -3.67 17.84
C GLN A 184 7.77 -2.19 18.07
N LYS A 185 8.61 -1.64 17.20
CA LYS A 185 9.13 -0.27 17.32
C LYS A 185 7.99 0.74 17.30
N TYR A 186 6.92 0.45 16.57
CA TYR A 186 5.79 1.33 16.39
C TYR A 186 4.52 0.73 16.97
N LYS A 187 3.61 1.58 17.45
CA LYS A 187 2.26 1.20 17.83
C LYS A 187 1.26 2.25 17.36
N VAL A 188 0.03 1.82 17.10
CA VAL A 188 -1.09 2.74 16.94
C VAL A 188 -1.58 3.15 18.32
N THR A 189 -1.87 4.43 18.51
CA THR A 189 -2.30 4.98 19.81
C THR A 189 -3.76 5.45 19.79
N ASN A 190 -4.38 5.48 20.96
CA ASN A 190 -5.70 6.09 21.22
C ASN A 190 -5.57 7.43 21.97
N GLU A 191 -4.35 7.96 22.09
CA GLU A 191 -4.11 9.22 22.76
C GLU A 191 -4.87 10.37 22.10
N PHE A 192 -5.53 11.16 22.95
CA PHE A 192 -6.22 12.39 22.57
C PHE A 192 -5.60 13.58 23.29
N TRP A 193 -5.16 14.56 22.51
CA TRP A 193 -4.47 15.75 23.00
C TRP A 193 -5.17 17.00 22.51
N LYS A 194 -5.06 18.08 23.28
CA LYS A 194 -5.42 19.41 22.84
C LYS A 194 -4.32 20.42 23.10
N PHE A 195 -4.25 21.42 22.25
CA PHE A 195 -3.34 22.56 22.35
C PHE A 195 -4.14 23.85 22.32
N ALA A 196 -4.11 24.60 23.43
CA ALA A 196 -4.71 25.92 23.50
C ALA A 196 -3.76 26.93 22.84
N VAL A 197 -4.19 27.53 21.71
CA VAL A 197 -3.32 28.35 20.85
C VAL A 197 -2.84 29.61 21.56
N GLU A 198 -3.73 30.30 22.27
CA GLU A 198 -3.42 31.56 22.95
C GLU A 198 -2.41 31.35 24.09
N SER A 199 -2.68 30.38 24.98
CA SER A 199 -1.80 30.10 26.12
C SER A 199 -0.59 29.24 25.78
N ARG A 200 -0.54 28.67 24.56
CA ARG A 200 0.46 27.70 24.11
C ARG A 200 0.65 26.49 25.03
N LYS A 201 -0.46 25.95 25.53
CA LYS A 201 -0.44 24.84 26.50
C LYS A 201 -0.95 23.55 25.88
N TRP A 202 -0.17 22.48 26.03
CA TRP A 202 -0.65 21.13 25.76
C TRP A 202 -1.44 20.60 26.95
N LYS A 203 -2.46 19.79 26.66
CA LYS A 203 -3.16 19.00 27.66
C LYS A 203 -3.55 17.66 27.06
N LYS A 204 -3.20 16.58 27.75
CA LYS A 204 -3.71 15.25 27.44
C LYS A 204 -5.16 15.14 27.91
N GLU A 205 -6.06 14.82 27.00
CA GLU A 205 -7.45 14.55 27.32
C GLU A 205 -7.62 13.10 27.76
N ARG A 206 -8.71 12.85 28.51
CA ARG A 206 -8.99 11.52 29.06
C ARG A 206 -9.12 10.51 27.92
N SER A 207 -8.15 9.60 27.85
CA SER A 207 -8.05 8.55 26.83
C SER A 207 -8.32 7.19 27.48
N ASP A 208 -9.59 6.92 27.77
CA ASP A 208 -9.98 5.67 28.42
C ASP A 208 -9.66 4.44 27.55
N SER A 209 -9.51 3.27 28.17
CA SER A 209 -9.17 2.01 27.48
C SER A 209 -10.18 1.58 26.41
N TRP A 210 -11.42 2.05 26.49
CA TRP A 210 -12.46 1.75 25.51
C TRP A 210 -12.36 2.62 24.24
N LEU A 211 -11.60 3.72 24.26
CA LEU A 211 -11.33 4.52 23.06
C LEU A 211 -10.39 3.76 22.12
N PRO A 212 -10.77 3.54 20.85
CA PRO A 212 -10.01 2.69 19.96
C PRO A 212 -8.74 3.39 19.46
N ALA A 213 -7.62 2.68 19.48
CA ALA A 213 -6.39 3.13 18.83
C ALA A 213 -6.58 3.09 17.30
N VAL A 214 -6.32 4.21 16.63
CA VAL A 214 -6.52 4.35 15.19
C VAL A 214 -5.46 5.23 14.51
N ALA A 215 -5.06 4.85 13.31
CA ALA A 215 -4.23 5.65 12.41
C ALA A 215 -4.81 5.67 10.98
N GLY A 216 -4.53 6.73 10.23
CA GLY A 216 -5.13 6.96 8.91
C GLY A 216 -6.63 7.23 8.94
N HIS A 217 -7.16 7.67 10.08
CA HIS A 217 -8.54 8.14 10.22
C HIS A 217 -8.63 9.63 9.86
N THR A 218 -9.84 10.16 9.73
CA THR A 218 -10.07 11.61 9.66
C THR A 218 -10.71 12.12 10.95
N LEU A 219 -10.36 13.35 11.33
CA LEU A 219 -10.98 14.09 12.42
C LEU A 219 -11.54 15.38 11.83
N THR A 220 -12.85 15.50 11.80
CA THR A 220 -13.54 16.61 11.12
C THR A 220 -14.27 17.47 12.15
N TYR A 221 -13.97 18.77 12.18
CA TYR A 221 -14.74 19.74 12.95
C TYR A 221 -16.09 20.00 12.28
N VAL A 222 -17.16 19.89 13.05
CA VAL A 222 -18.55 20.07 12.64
C VAL A 222 -19.21 20.97 13.66
N LEU A 223 -19.90 22.02 13.21
CA LEU A 223 -20.78 22.94 13.98
C LEU A 223 -20.50 23.11 15.49
N ASP A 224 -20.28 24.36 15.89
CA ASP A 224 -20.09 24.79 17.28
C ASP A 224 -18.85 24.15 17.95
N THR A 225 -18.96 22.89 18.37
CA THR A 225 -17.99 22.22 19.25
C THR A 225 -17.83 20.72 18.98
N LYS A 226 -18.44 20.15 17.93
CA LYS A 226 -18.35 18.70 17.66
C LYS A 226 -17.15 18.34 16.79
N LEU A 227 -16.47 17.26 17.15
CA LEU A 227 -15.42 16.64 16.35
C LEU A 227 -15.83 15.22 15.99
N VAL A 228 -15.81 14.87 14.70
CA VAL A 228 -16.24 13.55 14.21
C VAL A 228 -15.03 12.76 13.74
N VAL A 229 -14.84 11.56 14.30
CA VAL A 229 -13.80 10.60 13.90
C VAL A 229 -14.41 9.53 13.00
N ILE A 230 -13.84 9.37 11.80
CA ILE A 230 -14.27 8.36 10.83
C ILE A 230 -13.08 7.49 10.43
N GLY A 231 -13.31 6.17 10.48
CA GLY A 231 -12.38 5.16 10.00
C GLY A 231 -11.06 5.09 10.78
N GLY A 232 -10.03 4.60 10.10
CA GLY A 232 -8.73 4.29 10.68
C GLY A 232 -8.51 2.80 10.89
N PHE A 233 -7.26 2.46 11.18
CA PHE A 233 -6.83 1.08 11.36
C PHE A 233 -5.86 0.94 12.54
N SER A 234 -5.95 -0.18 13.27
CA SER A 234 -4.90 -0.67 14.19
C SER A 234 -4.70 -2.17 14.08
N THR A 235 -3.53 -2.66 14.48
CA THR A 235 -3.20 -4.09 14.46
C THR A 235 -4.07 -4.92 15.40
N GLU A 236 -4.57 -4.30 16.47
CA GLU A 236 -5.38 -4.92 17.51
C GLU A 236 -6.87 -4.92 17.16
N ASN A 237 -7.38 -3.85 16.52
CA ASN A 237 -8.81 -3.68 16.24
C ASN A 237 -9.16 -3.73 14.74
N TYR A 238 -8.17 -3.85 13.86
CA TYR A 238 -8.32 -3.76 12.41
C TYR A 238 -8.96 -2.42 11.99
N PHE A 239 -9.88 -2.44 11.04
CA PHE A 239 -10.62 -1.25 10.62
C PHE A 239 -11.59 -0.79 11.71
N LEU A 240 -11.62 0.53 11.97
CA LEU A 240 -12.66 1.11 12.81
C LEU A 240 -14.02 1.01 12.09
N ASP A 241 -14.98 0.34 12.74
CA ASP A 241 -16.33 0.11 12.25
C ASP A 241 -17.39 0.98 12.97
N LYS A 242 -16.93 1.98 13.71
CA LYS A 242 -17.74 2.91 14.52
C LYS A 242 -17.51 4.36 14.08
N VAL A 243 -18.47 5.23 14.39
CA VAL A 243 -18.29 6.68 14.33
C VAL A 243 -18.16 7.20 15.75
N LEU A 244 -17.12 8.00 16.01
CA LEU A 244 -16.92 8.64 17.32
C LEU A 244 -17.20 10.13 17.18
N ILE A 245 -17.97 10.70 18.11
CA ILE A 245 -18.25 12.13 18.15
C ILE A 245 -17.78 12.66 19.49
N TYR A 246 -16.89 13.64 19.48
CA TYR A 246 -16.45 14.34 20.68
C TYR A 246 -17.08 15.72 20.76
N ASN A 247 -17.73 16.02 21.88
CA ASN A 247 -18.21 17.35 22.19
C ASN A 247 -17.15 18.09 23.00
N SER A 248 -16.54 19.11 22.40
CA SER A 248 -15.47 19.89 23.04
C SER A 248 -15.94 20.86 24.12
N ALA A 249 -17.22 21.27 24.14
CA ALA A 249 -17.78 22.06 25.24
C ALA A 249 -17.96 21.21 26.52
N GLN A 250 -18.43 19.97 26.35
CA GLN A 250 -18.72 19.06 27.47
C GLN A 250 -17.54 18.15 27.83
N ALA A 251 -16.52 18.11 26.98
CA ALA A 251 -15.41 17.16 27.07
C ALA A 251 -15.87 15.70 27.14
N GLN A 252 -16.87 15.34 26.32
CA GLN A 252 -17.50 14.02 26.32
C GLN A 252 -17.46 13.37 24.93
N TRP A 253 -17.28 12.06 24.93
CA TRP A 253 -17.31 11.21 23.75
C TRP A 253 -18.62 10.43 23.66
N ASP A 254 -19.20 10.41 22.46
CA ASP A 254 -20.30 9.52 22.09
C ASP A 254 -19.81 8.54 21.02
N ILE A 255 -20.16 7.26 21.20
CA ILE A 255 -19.75 6.17 20.30
C ILE A 255 -20.98 5.61 19.60
N TYR A 256 -20.99 5.73 18.28
CA TYR A 256 -22.06 5.18 17.45
C TYR A 256 -21.59 3.90 16.80
N HIS A 257 -22.10 2.78 17.31
CA HIS A 257 -21.91 1.47 16.70
C HIS A 257 -22.75 1.35 15.44
N ARG A 258 -22.41 0.39 14.57
CA ARG A 258 -23.13 0.14 13.31
C ARG A 258 -24.65 0.00 13.45
N LYS A 259 -25.15 -0.53 14.57
CA LYS A 259 -26.60 -0.66 14.87
C LYS A 259 -27.30 0.68 15.14
N ASN A 260 -26.54 1.71 15.51
CA ASN A 260 -27.02 3.07 15.78
C ASN A 260 -26.98 3.94 14.52
N LEU A 261 -26.34 3.46 13.46
CA LEU A 261 -26.16 4.17 12.20
C LEU A 261 -27.15 3.61 11.17
N SER A 262 -27.57 4.46 10.23
CA SER A 262 -28.46 4.09 9.14
C SER A 262 -27.81 4.29 7.77
N GLY A 263 -28.38 3.69 6.73
CA GLY A 263 -27.90 3.81 5.36
C GLY A 263 -26.66 2.96 5.03
N VAL A 264 -25.89 3.40 4.04
CA VAL A 264 -24.79 2.59 3.44
C VAL A 264 -23.49 2.82 4.19
N ILE A 265 -23.33 2.11 5.30
CA ILE A 265 -22.18 2.25 6.18
C ILE A 265 -20.98 1.48 5.57
N PRO A 266 -19.81 2.11 5.36
CA PRO A 266 -18.61 1.38 4.93
C PRO A 266 -18.26 0.27 5.95
N LEU A 267 -17.74 -0.89 5.50
CA LEU A 267 -17.33 -1.94 6.45
C LEU A 267 -16.05 -1.57 7.19
N GLY A 268 -15.18 -0.80 6.55
CA GLY A 268 -13.94 -0.30 7.14
C GLY A 268 -13.20 0.56 6.14
N ILE A 269 -12.66 1.70 6.58
CA ILE A 269 -11.99 2.66 5.70
C ILE A 269 -10.83 3.33 6.44
N TYR A 270 -9.68 3.52 5.78
CA TYR A 270 -8.59 4.38 6.29
C TYR A 270 -7.84 5.03 5.12
N GLY A 271 -7.07 6.09 5.38
CA GLY A 271 -6.34 6.85 4.36
C GLY A 271 -7.26 7.55 3.37
N HIS A 272 -8.53 7.78 3.76
CA HIS A 272 -9.48 8.61 3.04
C HIS A 272 -9.31 10.07 3.46
N SER A 273 -9.94 10.97 2.70
CA SER A 273 -10.10 12.36 3.10
C SER A 273 -11.55 12.63 3.46
N ALA A 274 -11.78 13.60 4.34
CA ALA A 274 -13.11 14.00 4.76
C ALA A 274 -13.19 15.52 4.89
N VAL A 275 -14.23 16.12 4.30
CA VAL A 275 -14.50 17.56 4.36
C VAL A 275 -15.93 17.81 4.84
N TYR A 276 -16.12 18.83 5.68
CA TYR A 276 -17.44 19.20 6.17
C TYR A 276 -18.06 20.29 5.30
N HIS A 277 -19.21 19.99 4.69
CA HIS A 277 -19.97 20.98 3.94
C HIS A 277 -21.04 21.62 4.83
N LEU A 278 -20.75 22.86 5.26
CA LEU A 278 -21.56 23.61 6.22
C LEU A 278 -23.01 23.84 5.75
N ALA A 279 -23.23 24.16 4.47
CA ALA A 279 -24.55 24.58 3.98
C ALA A 279 -25.63 23.48 4.09
N VAL A 280 -25.22 22.22 4.07
CA VAL A 280 -26.12 21.05 4.14
C VAL A 280 -25.90 20.18 5.39
N ALA A 281 -24.99 20.59 6.27
CA ALA A 281 -24.59 19.86 7.48
C ALA A 281 -24.21 18.39 7.23
N THR A 282 -23.28 18.17 6.28
CA THR A 282 -22.89 16.81 5.87
C THR A 282 -21.39 16.71 5.65
N ILE A 283 -20.79 15.61 6.11
CA ILE A 283 -19.40 15.29 5.83
C ILE A 283 -19.34 14.51 4.50
N TYR A 284 -18.47 14.92 3.59
CA TYR A 284 -18.14 14.19 2.38
C TYR A 284 -16.85 13.42 2.59
N ILE A 285 -16.85 12.12 2.26
CA ILE A 285 -15.74 11.20 2.49
C ILE A 285 -15.36 10.56 1.17
N TYR A 286 -14.12 10.76 0.71
CA TYR A 286 -13.67 10.25 -0.58
C TYR A 286 -12.48 9.31 -0.47
N GLY A 287 -12.53 8.23 -1.26
CA GLY A 287 -11.41 7.33 -1.51
C GLY A 287 -10.93 6.56 -0.28
N GLY A 288 -9.61 6.38 -0.15
CA GLY A 288 -9.00 5.60 0.91
C GLY A 288 -8.96 4.08 0.64
N MET A 289 -8.37 3.33 1.56
CA MET A 289 -8.40 1.87 1.57
C MET A 289 -9.73 1.40 2.17
N LEU A 290 -10.61 0.85 1.33
CA LEU A 290 -11.94 0.41 1.73
C LEU A 290 -11.98 -1.12 1.82
N PHE A 291 -12.50 -1.64 2.93
CA PHE A 291 -12.92 -3.03 3.03
C PHE A 291 -14.36 -3.17 2.49
N THR A 292 -14.53 -3.93 1.42
CA THR A 292 -15.78 -3.98 0.66
C THR A 292 -16.70 -5.13 1.04
N LYS A 293 -17.95 -5.04 0.58
CA LYS A 293 -18.95 -6.12 0.65
C LYS A 293 -18.54 -7.46 0.00
N TYR A 294 -17.44 -7.46 -0.76
CA TYR A 294 -16.87 -8.64 -1.41
C TYR A 294 -15.69 -9.25 -0.64
N TYR A 295 -15.48 -8.83 0.61
CA TYR A 295 -14.43 -9.33 1.49
C TYR A 295 -13.03 -9.11 0.92
N LYS A 296 -12.81 -7.91 0.37
CA LYS A 296 -11.51 -7.46 -0.15
C LYS A 296 -11.28 -6.03 0.30
N PHE A 297 -10.04 -5.71 0.65
CA PHE A 297 -9.59 -4.33 0.82
C PHE A 297 -8.92 -3.83 -0.48
N HIS A 298 -9.27 -2.63 -0.92
CA HIS A 298 -8.63 -1.98 -2.07
C HIS A 298 -8.74 -0.45 -1.98
N PRO A 299 -7.87 0.31 -2.68
CA PRO A 299 -8.09 1.74 -2.83
C PRO A 299 -9.45 1.99 -3.48
N SER A 300 -10.21 2.94 -2.94
CA SER A 300 -11.56 3.27 -3.39
C SER A 300 -11.56 4.58 -4.18
N LYS A 301 -12.59 4.73 -5.01
CA LYS A 301 -12.99 5.98 -5.67
C LYS A 301 -14.42 6.38 -5.30
N GLU A 302 -14.99 5.71 -4.31
CA GLU A 302 -16.35 5.96 -3.84
C GLU A 302 -16.40 7.27 -3.06
N LEU A 303 -17.52 7.99 -3.22
CA LEU A 303 -17.84 9.21 -2.49
C LEU A 303 -18.98 8.91 -1.52
N TYR A 304 -18.65 8.79 -0.24
CA TYR A 304 -19.65 8.66 0.83
C TYR A 304 -20.04 10.03 1.36
N THR A 305 -21.26 10.12 1.88
CA THR A 305 -21.69 11.25 2.68
C THR A 305 -22.24 10.78 4.01
N PHE A 306 -21.99 11.55 5.05
CA PHE A 306 -22.46 11.29 6.41
C PHE A 306 -23.20 12.51 6.94
N ASP A 307 -24.52 12.39 7.09
CA ASP A 307 -25.37 13.38 7.76
C ASP A 307 -25.18 13.22 9.26
N VAL A 308 -24.58 14.23 9.90
CA VAL A 308 -24.15 14.17 11.30
C VAL A 308 -25.35 14.23 12.25
N ASP A 309 -26.42 14.92 11.86
CA ASP A 309 -27.61 15.08 12.70
C ASP A 309 -28.49 13.83 12.65
N LYS A 310 -28.62 13.21 11.47
CA LYS A 310 -29.40 11.98 11.28
C LYS A 310 -28.60 10.70 11.52
N LEU A 311 -27.28 10.80 11.66
CA LEU A 311 -26.37 9.65 11.75
C LEU A 311 -26.55 8.67 10.57
N GLN A 312 -26.74 9.23 9.37
CA GLN A 312 -27.11 8.50 8.16
C GLN A 312 -26.00 8.56 7.11
N TRP A 313 -25.59 7.39 6.62
CA TRP A 313 -24.63 7.23 5.55
C TRP A 313 -25.31 7.12 4.19
N ASN A 314 -24.74 7.76 3.18
CA ASN A 314 -25.14 7.57 1.78
C ASN A 314 -23.89 7.37 0.91
N ILE A 315 -24.08 6.79 -0.27
CA ILE A 315 -23.05 6.70 -1.31
C ILE A 315 -23.52 7.49 -2.53
N LEU A 316 -22.77 8.53 -2.88
CA LEU A 316 -23.06 9.35 -4.05
C LEU A 316 -22.35 8.78 -5.27
N GLN A 317 -23.05 8.82 -6.40
CA GLN A 317 -22.51 8.47 -7.70
C GLN A 317 -22.56 9.72 -8.57
N ALA A 318 -21.39 10.33 -8.74
CA ALA A 318 -21.22 11.53 -9.54
C ALA A 318 -21.35 11.23 -11.04
N SER A 319 -21.69 12.23 -11.83
CA SER A 319 -21.67 12.10 -13.29
C SER A 319 -20.23 11.91 -13.81
N ASP A 320 -20.06 11.02 -14.78
CA ASP A 320 -18.81 10.66 -15.48
C ASP A 320 -17.63 10.12 -14.63
N GLU A 321 -17.84 9.03 -13.90
CA GLU A 321 -16.78 8.37 -13.11
C GLU A 321 -15.66 7.67 -13.91
N ARG A 322 -15.70 7.72 -15.24
CA ARG A 322 -14.71 7.04 -16.10
C ARG A 322 -13.31 7.59 -15.90
N MET A 323 -13.21 8.86 -15.53
CA MET A 323 -11.95 9.55 -15.24
C MET A 323 -11.39 9.27 -13.85
N LEU A 324 -12.20 8.80 -12.89
CA LEU A 324 -11.79 8.70 -11.49
C LEU A 324 -10.88 7.50 -11.23
N GLN A 325 -9.67 7.78 -10.75
CA GLN A 325 -8.74 6.76 -10.27
C GLN A 325 -8.90 6.49 -8.75
N PRO A 326 -9.05 5.21 -8.33
CA PRO A 326 -9.05 4.85 -6.92
C PRO A 326 -7.74 5.18 -6.22
N ARG A 327 -7.80 5.85 -5.06
CA ARG A 327 -6.60 6.39 -4.39
C ARG A 327 -6.73 6.47 -2.88
N MET A 328 -5.60 6.50 -2.19
CA MET A 328 -5.49 6.67 -0.74
C MET A 328 -4.41 7.71 -0.38
N PHE A 329 -4.45 8.25 0.84
CA PHE A 329 -3.51 9.26 1.37
C PHE A 329 -3.38 10.50 0.47
N HIS A 330 -4.47 10.84 -0.23
CA HIS A 330 -4.65 12.08 -0.96
C HIS A 330 -5.16 13.17 0.01
N VAL A 331 -5.20 14.40 -0.47
CA VAL A 331 -5.71 15.53 0.29
C VAL A 331 -7.03 15.99 -0.29
N ALA A 332 -7.98 16.36 0.59
CA ALA A 332 -9.18 17.09 0.22
C ALA A 332 -9.34 18.33 1.09
N VAL A 333 -9.77 19.41 0.45
CA VAL A 333 -10.12 20.69 1.07
C VAL A 333 -11.35 21.22 0.34
N ASN A 334 -12.19 22.00 1.03
CA ASN A 334 -13.41 22.51 0.44
C ASN A 334 -13.58 24.01 0.65
N THR A 335 -14.34 24.61 -0.26
CA THR A 335 -15.03 25.89 -0.08
C THR A 335 -16.52 25.60 0.18
N ARG A 336 -17.35 26.64 0.06
CA ARG A 336 -18.81 26.51 0.06
C ARG A 336 -19.35 25.71 -1.13
N ASN A 337 -18.75 25.82 -2.31
CA ASN A 337 -19.35 25.28 -3.53
C ASN A 337 -18.61 24.03 -4.05
N TYR A 338 -17.32 23.92 -3.73
CA TYR A 338 -16.43 22.94 -4.32
C TYR A 338 -15.59 22.20 -3.29
N MET A 339 -15.28 20.95 -3.58
CA MET A 339 -14.23 20.18 -2.91
C MET A 339 -13.09 19.95 -3.91
N LEU A 340 -11.88 20.34 -3.54
CA LEU A 340 -10.66 20.13 -4.29
C LEU A 340 -9.93 18.90 -3.76
N LEU A 341 -9.52 18.03 -4.68
CA LEU A 341 -8.87 16.76 -4.40
C LEU A 341 -7.53 16.70 -5.14
N ILE A 342 -6.45 16.48 -4.40
CA ILE A 342 -5.10 16.50 -4.96
C ILE A 342 -4.30 15.29 -4.46
N GLY A 343 -3.54 14.69 -5.38
CA GLY A 343 -2.54 13.69 -5.08
C GLY A 343 -3.12 12.35 -4.62
N GLY A 344 -2.35 11.68 -3.77
CA GLY A 344 -2.59 10.32 -3.29
C GLY A 344 -1.82 9.29 -4.08
N ARG A 345 -2.08 8.03 -3.75
CA ARG A 345 -1.46 6.90 -4.43
C ARG A 345 -2.44 5.78 -4.69
N THR A 346 -2.19 5.08 -5.77
CA THR A 346 -2.82 3.83 -6.17
C THR A 346 -2.13 2.63 -5.48
N ILE A 347 -2.69 1.42 -5.62
CA ILE A 347 -2.11 0.22 -5.00
C ILE A 347 -0.83 -0.23 -5.70
N ASP A 348 -0.76 -0.07 -7.01
CA ASP A 348 0.34 -0.42 -7.91
C ASP A 348 1.40 0.69 -8.01
N ARG A 349 1.21 1.80 -7.27
CA ARG A 349 2.06 3.01 -7.33
C ARG A 349 2.07 3.67 -8.71
N SER A 350 1.06 3.40 -9.54
CA SER A 350 0.82 4.15 -10.76
C SER A 350 0.57 5.63 -10.44
N PRO A 351 1.11 6.56 -11.24
CA PRO A 351 0.94 7.99 -11.04
C PRO A 351 -0.53 8.38 -11.16
N ILE A 352 -0.96 9.29 -10.30
CA ILE A 352 -2.28 9.90 -10.40
C ILE A 352 -2.27 10.85 -11.61
N LYS A 353 -3.35 10.84 -12.39
CA LYS A 353 -3.41 11.58 -13.66
C LYS A 353 -4.20 12.87 -13.60
N ASP A 354 -4.93 13.09 -12.51
CA ASP A 354 -5.94 14.11 -12.39
C ASP A 354 -5.76 14.96 -11.13
N ILE A 355 -6.30 16.18 -11.19
CA ILE A 355 -6.53 17.03 -10.03
C ILE A 355 -8.02 17.38 -10.11
N LEU A 356 -8.78 16.98 -9.10
CA LEU A 356 -10.23 16.91 -9.23
C LEU A 356 -10.91 18.00 -8.42
N LEU A 357 -11.83 18.72 -9.05
CA LEU A 357 -12.84 19.54 -8.40
C LEU A 357 -14.17 18.79 -8.40
N TYR A 358 -14.81 18.75 -7.25
CA TYR A 358 -16.16 18.22 -7.09
C TYR A 358 -17.12 19.36 -6.80
N HIS A 359 -18.17 19.49 -7.61
CA HIS A 359 -19.22 20.47 -7.41
C HIS A 359 -20.34 19.89 -6.54
N PHE A 360 -20.56 20.45 -5.34
CA PHE A 360 -21.54 19.90 -4.38
C PHE A 360 -22.97 19.90 -4.93
N LYS A 361 -23.46 21.06 -5.41
CA LYS A 361 -24.80 21.25 -5.99
C LYS A 361 -25.11 20.30 -7.15
N CYS A 362 -24.18 20.19 -8.10
CA CYS A 362 -24.39 19.40 -9.32
C CYS A 362 -23.99 17.92 -9.19
N ASN A 363 -23.29 17.52 -8.12
CA ASN A 363 -22.78 16.16 -7.95
C ASN A 363 -21.96 15.70 -9.19
N THR A 364 -21.01 16.54 -9.60
CA THR A 364 -20.17 16.34 -10.79
C THR A 364 -18.69 16.52 -10.45
N TRP A 365 -17.84 15.78 -11.17
CA TRP A 365 -16.39 15.94 -11.11
C TRP A 365 -15.88 16.70 -12.33
N GLN A 366 -14.88 17.54 -12.11
CA GLN A 366 -14.15 18.27 -13.13
C GLN A 366 -12.66 18.04 -12.90
N ASN A 367 -11.93 17.62 -13.93
CA ASN A 367 -10.47 17.61 -13.88
C ASN A 367 -9.95 19.01 -14.21
N ILE A 368 -9.06 19.52 -13.37
CA ILE A 368 -8.36 20.79 -13.60
C ILE A 368 -6.88 20.53 -13.85
N SER A 369 -6.23 21.48 -14.52
CA SER A 369 -4.79 21.46 -14.71
C SER A 369 -4.26 22.88 -14.68
N PHE A 370 -3.13 23.05 -14.03
CA PHE A 370 -2.40 24.32 -14.00
C PHE A 370 -1.70 24.54 -15.34
N LYS A 371 -1.39 25.80 -15.69
CA LYS A 371 -0.64 26.08 -16.92
C LYS A 371 0.76 25.48 -16.90
N ASP A 372 1.39 25.47 -15.72
CA ASP A 372 2.71 24.88 -15.51
C ASP A 372 2.63 23.34 -15.45
N PRO A 373 3.18 22.60 -16.42
CA PRO A 373 3.15 21.13 -16.43
C PRO A 373 3.92 20.51 -15.26
N GLU A 374 5.05 21.10 -14.84
CA GLU A 374 5.86 20.58 -13.73
C GLU A 374 5.07 20.65 -12.42
N MET A 375 4.29 21.72 -12.23
CA MET A 375 3.39 21.86 -11.10
C MET A 375 2.28 20.81 -11.08
N ASN A 376 1.72 20.48 -12.23
CA ASN A 376 0.73 19.40 -12.32
C ASN A 376 1.33 18.06 -11.92
N ASP A 377 2.51 17.73 -12.45
CA ASP A 377 3.19 16.46 -12.14
C ASP A 377 3.60 16.39 -10.67
N TYR A 378 4.05 17.52 -10.12
CA TYR A 378 4.36 17.64 -8.69
C TYR A 378 3.12 17.39 -7.84
N LEU A 379 1.99 18.07 -8.13
CA LEU A 379 0.77 17.97 -7.34
C LEU A 379 0.06 16.62 -7.47
N ARG A 380 0.18 15.95 -8.62
CA ARG A 380 -0.45 14.65 -8.85
C ARG A 380 0.24 13.53 -8.07
N ASN A 381 1.56 13.58 -7.92
CA ASN A 381 2.33 12.39 -7.54
C ASN A 381 2.77 12.33 -6.07
N TYR A 382 2.32 13.23 -5.21
CA TYR A 382 2.59 13.15 -3.77
C TYR A 382 1.47 12.40 -3.03
N PHE A 383 1.82 11.70 -1.96
CA PHE A 383 0.86 11.22 -0.96
C PHE A 383 1.30 11.60 0.45
N GLY A 384 0.34 11.63 1.38
CA GLY A 384 0.60 11.99 2.77
C GLY A 384 1.00 13.45 2.98
N ALA A 385 0.67 14.36 2.06
CA ALA A 385 0.70 15.79 2.35
C ALA A 385 -0.47 16.18 3.27
N ALA A 386 -0.45 17.41 3.75
CA ALA A 386 -1.56 18.01 4.47
C ALA A 386 -1.99 19.31 3.80
N ALA A 387 -3.29 19.61 3.85
CA ALA A 387 -3.79 20.92 3.42
C ALA A 387 -4.87 21.44 4.36
N THR A 388 -5.09 22.74 4.27
CA THR A 388 -6.16 23.45 4.97
C THR A 388 -6.69 24.58 4.10
N THR A 389 -7.93 25.00 4.35
CA THR A 389 -8.54 26.16 3.70
C THR A 389 -8.48 27.33 4.66
N VAL A 390 -8.05 28.50 4.18
CA VAL A 390 -8.20 29.77 4.89
C VAL A 390 -8.85 30.76 3.94
N ASP A 391 -9.97 31.34 4.35
CA ASP A 391 -10.82 32.18 3.50
C ASP A 391 -11.29 31.41 2.24
N LYS A 392 -10.77 31.75 1.06
CA LYS A 392 -10.99 31.05 -0.22
C LYS A 392 -9.75 30.36 -0.78
N ASP A 393 -8.61 30.50 -0.10
CA ASP A 393 -7.33 29.97 -0.55
C ASP A 393 -7.04 28.62 0.09
N PHE A 394 -6.50 27.70 -0.71
CA PHE A 394 -6.06 26.39 -0.24
C PHE A 394 -4.55 26.41 0.01
N TYR A 395 -4.15 25.96 1.18
CA TYR A 395 -2.74 25.84 1.54
C TYR A 395 -2.38 24.38 1.65
N ILE A 396 -1.33 23.97 0.93
CA ILE A 396 -0.86 22.59 0.94
C ILE A 396 0.64 22.53 1.24
N MET A 397 1.02 21.56 2.06
CA MET A 397 2.39 21.35 2.48
C MET A 397 2.82 19.89 2.42
N GLY A 398 4.06 19.71 1.98
CA GLY A 398 4.83 18.49 2.10
C GLY A 398 4.29 17.28 1.35
N GLY A 399 4.43 16.09 1.95
CA GLY A 399 4.16 14.81 1.30
C GLY A 399 5.39 14.17 0.67
N TYR A 400 5.17 13.01 0.05
CA TYR A 400 6.22 12.17 -0.53
C TYR A 400 5.85 11.71 -1.94
N ASN A 401 6.75 11.91 -2.90
CA ASN A 401 6.62 11.46 -4.29
C ASN A 401 7.88 10.72 -4.79
N GLY A 402 8.67 10.17 -3.85
CA GLY A 402 10.05 9.70 -4.07
C GLY A 402 11.06 10.49 -3.26
N VAL A 403 10.77 11.78 -3.05
CA VAL A 403 11.50 12.68 -2.14
C VAL A 403 10.48 13.33 -1.19
N GLU A 404 10.89 13.60 0.05
CA GLU A 404 10.07 14.37 0.98
C GLU A 404 10.09 15.84 0.62
N SER A 405 8.93 16.49 0.63
CA SER A 405 8.86 17.93 0.37
C SER A 405 8.59 18.73 1.64
N GLY A 406 9.24 19.90 1.74
CA GLY A 406 8.94 20.93 2.75
C GLY A 406 8.33 22.19 2.15
N LYS A 407 7.88 22.13 0.88
CA LYS A 407 7.28 23.28 0.18
C LYS A 407 5.88 23.57 0.72
N LEU A 408 5.57 24.85 0.94
CA LEU A 408 4.23 25.34 1.22
C LEU A 408 3.72 26.11 0.02
N MET A 409 2.57 25.70 -0.50
CA MET A 409 1.96 26.29 -1.68
C MET A 409 0.57 26.79 -1.36
N ARG A 410 0.20 27.91 -1.96
CA ARG A 410 -1.14 28.47 -1.94
C ARG A 410 -1.76 28.29 -3.32
N ILE A 411 -2.92 27.65 -3.37
CA ILE A 411 -3.72 27.44 -4.58
C ILE A 411 -4.95 28.35 -4.47
N ASN A 412 -5.13 29.19 -5.49
CA ASN A 412 -6.31 30.04 -5.61
C ASN A 412 -7.19 29.51 -6.75
N LEU A 413 -8.49 29.34 -6.45
CA LEU A 413 -9.51 29.02 -7.44
C LEU A 413 -10.34 30.27 -7.76
N PRO A 414 -10.87 30.39 -8.99
CA PRO A 414 -11.82 31.45 -9.30
C PRO A 414 -13.14 31.18 -8.56
N ASP A 415 -13.90 32.25 -8.28
CA ASP A 415 -15.19 32.13 -7.63
C ASP A 415 -16.18 31.29 -8.48
N ASP A 416 -16.05 31.39 -9.81
CA ASP A 416 -16.75 30.57 -10.79
C ASP A 416 -15.77 29.61 -11.50
N THR A 417 -15.81 28.33 -11.16
CA THR A 417 -14.90 27.32 -11.72
C THR A 417 -15.28 26.86 -13.11
N CYS A 418 -16.48 27.18 -13.62
CA CYS A 418 -16.82 26.96 -15.03
C CYS A 418 -15.87 27.76 -15.94
N THR A 419 -15.35 28.89 -15.45
CA THR A 419 -14.39 29.73 -16.17
C THR A 419 -13.04 29.08 -16.46
N LEU A 420 -12.78 27.89 -15.89
CA LEU A 420 -11.62 27.05 -16.16
C LEU A 420 -11.82 26.13 -17.38
N ILE A 421 -13.03 26.05 -17.93
CA ILE A 421 -13.35 25.25 -19.11
C ILE A 421 -13.24 26.15 -20.35
N TYR A 422 -12.31 25.80 -21.24
CA TYR A 422 -12.07 26.55 -22.49
C TYR A 422 -12.72 25.89 -23.72
N ASP A 423 -13.10 24.61 -23.61
CA ASP A 423 -13.73 23.88 -24.69
C ASP A 423 -15.26 24.04 -24.66
N TYR A 424 -15.84 24.44 -25.81
CA TYR A 424 -17.27 24.73 -25.93
C TYR A 424 -18.15 23.52 -25.67
N GLU A 425 -17.80 22.35 -26.23
CA GLU A 425 -18.59 21.13 -26.06
C GLU A 425 -18.52 20.59 -24.62
N THR A 426 -17.34 20.66 -24.01
CA THR A 426 -17.14 20.31 -22.60
C THR A 426 -17.93 21.25 -21.69
N CYS A 427 -17.89 22.57 -21.93
CA CYS A 427 -18.66 23.53 -21.13
C CYS A 427 -20.16 23.29 -21.25
N LYS A 428 -20.66 23.15 -22.48
CA LYS A 428 -22.08 22.90 -22.78
C LYS A 428 -22.60 21.59 -22.16
N SER A 429 -21.77 20.56 -22.11
CA SER A 429 -22.13 19.26 -21.53
C SER A 429 -21.96 19.18 -20.01
N THR A 430 -21.29 20.16 -19.39
CA THR A 430 -21.08 20.21 -17.94
C THR A 430 -22.31 20.78 -17.25
N ASP A 431 -22.99 19.96 -16.46
CA ASP A 431 -24.12 20.40 -15.62
C ASP A 431 -23.67 21.54 -14.69
N GLY A 432 -24.44 22.64 -14.66
CA GLY A 432 -24.13 23.84 -13.89
C GLY A 432 -23.40 24.94 -14.67
N CYS A 433 -22.89 24.67 -15.88
CA CYS A 433 -22.17 25.64 -16.72
C CYS A 433 -22.93 25.98 -18.02
N SER A 434 -22.85 27.24 -18.43
CA SER A 434 -23.36 27.80 -19.69
C SER A 434 -22.20 28.22 -20.59
N ALA A 435 -22.34 28.01 -21.91
CA ALA A 435 -21.28 28.28 -22.88
C ALA A 435 -21.69 29.40 -23.86
N CYS A 436 -20.75 30.29 -24.17
CA CYS A 436 -20.88 31.31 -25.21
C CYS A 436 -19.70 31.17 -26.18
N LYS A 437 -19.97 31.00 -27.47
CA LYS A 437 -18.94 30.95 -28.52
C LYS A 437 -19.00 32.21 -29.37
N LEU A 438 -17.86 32.86 -29.53
CA LEU A 438 -17.68 33.98 -30.44
C LEU A 438 -16.99 33.49 -31.73
N GLU A 439 -17.66 33.67 -32.87
CA GLU A 439 -17.11 33.41 -34.19
C GLU A 439 -16.22 34.59 -34.63
N THR A 440 -15.07 34.72 -33.98
CA THR A 440 -14.02 35.67 -34.34
C THR A 440 -12.84 34.93 -34.99
N VAL A 441 -11.81 35.66 -35.46
CA VAL A 441 -10.57 35.11 -36.04
C VAL A 441 -9.92 34.01 -35.16
N TYR A 442 -10.16 34.02 -33.85
CA TYR A 442 -9.58 33.07 -32.89
C TYR A 442 -10.58 32.07 -32.27
N ASN A 443 -11.86 32.06 -32.66
CA ASN A 443 -12.90 31.16 -32.11
C ASN A 443 -12.88 31.05 -30.57
N LEU A 444 -13.18 32.15 -29.88
CA LEU A 444 -13.12 32.21 -28.42
C LEU A 444 -14.37 31.62 -27.76
N THR A 445 -14.18 30.85 -26.69
CA THR A 445 -15.27 30.30 -25.87
C THR A 445 -15.23 30.88 -24.46
N TYR A 446 -16.38 31.37 -23.99
CA TYR A 446 -16.61 31.75 -22.60
C TYR A 446 -17.48 30.69 -21.92
N CYS A 447 -17.00 30.15 -20.81
CA CYS A 447 -17.76 29.26 -19.95
C CYS A 447 -17.99 29.94 -18.60
N VAL A 448 -19.24 30.01 -18.18
CA VAL A 448 -19.65 30.61 -16.90
C VAL A 448 -20.65 29.68 -16.22
N SER A 449 -20.77 29.76 -14.91
CA SER A 449 -21.84 29.10 -14.17
C SER A 449 -23.20 29.59 -14.66
N THR A 450 -24.22 28.75 -14.52
CA THR A 450 -25.61 29.09 -14.91
C THR A 450 -26.19 30.28 -14.14
N GLU A 451 -25.64 30.61 -12.97
CA GLU A 451 -25.97 31.80 -12.18
C GLU A 451 -25.04 32.98 -12.49
N GLY A 452 -23.98 32.75 -13.27
CA GLY A 452 -22.98 33.73 -13.67
C GLY A 452 -23.43 34.59 -14.84
N ARG A 453 -22.85 35.80 -14.93
CA ARG A 453 -23.15 36.75 -16.01
C ARG A 453 -22.11 36.62 -17.14
N PHE A 454 -22.59 36.43 -18.36
CA PHE A 454 -21.72 36.51 -19.54
C PHE A 454 -21.22 37.95 -19.76
N PRO A 455 -20.01 38.12 -20.31
CA PRO A 455 -19.58 39.43 -20.82
C PRO A 455 -20.52 39.93 -21.91
N ASP A 456 -20.71 41.26 -22.02
CA ASP A 456 -21.72 41.82 -22.93
C ASP A 456 -21.49 41.46 -24.41
N ILE A 457 -20.25 41.15 -24.80
CA ILE A 457 -19.89 40.68 -26.16
C ILE A 457 -20.58 39.36 -26.54
N CYS A 458 -21.03 38.57 -25.56
CA CYS A 458 -21.75 37.31 -25.80
C CYS A 458 -23.20 37.51 -26.25
N PHE A 459 -23.81 38.69 -26.08
CA PHE A 459 -25.19 38.94 -26.52
C PHE A 459 -25.34 38.99 -28.06
N GLY A 460 -24.24 39.01 -28.81
CA GLY A 460 -24.21 38.82 -30.27
C GLY A 460 -23.58 37.50 -30.75
N GLY A 461 -23.23 36.59 -29.83
CA GLY A 461 -22.58 35.30 -30.12
C GLY A 461 -23.52 34.11 -30.04
N ASN A 462 -22.99 32.91 -30.28
CA ASN A 462 -23.75 31.65 -30.14
C ASN A 462 -23.73 31.20 -28.67
N VAL A 463 -24.81 31.50 -27.95
CA VAL A 463 -24.99 31.15 -26.54
C VAL A 463 -25.78 29.85 -26.40
N SER A 464 -25.22 28.91 -25.65
CA SER A 464 -25.90 27.70 -25.18
C SER A 464 -26.11 27.81 -23.69
N GLU A 465 -27.36 27.95 -23.28
CA GLU A 465 -27.74 27.90 -21.86
C GLU A 465 -27.46 26.51 -21.27
N GLY A 466 -26.81 26.52 -20.11
CA GLY A 466 -26.48 25.34 -19.34
C GLY A 466 -27.66 24.76 -18.58
N LYS A 467 -27.53 23.50 -18.14
CA LYS A 467 -28.51 22.90 -17.22
C LYS A 467 -28.28 23.41 -15.80
N MET A 468 -29.27 24.11 -15.24
CA MET A 468 -29.25 24.52 -13.84
C MET A 468 -29.43 23.30 -12.94
N CYS A 469 -28.57 23.13 -11.94
CA CYS A 469 -28.67 22.06 -10.95
C CYS A 469 -29.70 22.41 -9.87
N ASP A 470 -30.97 22.54 -10.27
CA ASP A 470 -32.10 22.90 -9.42
C ASP A 470 -32.96 21.67 -9.07
N HIS A 471 -34.11 21.91 -8.42
CA HIS A 471 -35.06 20.86 -8.07
C HIS A 471 -35.59 20.11 -9.31
N LYS A 472 -35.83 20.80 -10.44
CA LYS A 472 -36.33 20.19 -11.67
C LYS A 472 -35.28 19.28 -12.30
N TRP A 473 -34.03 19.73 -12.32
CA TRP A 473 -32.90 18.91 -12.78
C TRP A 473 -32.75 17.64 -11.95
N PHE A 474 -32.88 17.75 -10.63
CA PHE A 474 -32.78 16.59 -9.75
C PHE A 474 -33.91 15.58 -9.98
N GLU A 475 -35.15 16.04 -10.13
CA GLU A 475 -36.31 15.18 -10.43
C GLU A 475 -36.22 14.51 -11.80
N ALA A 476 -35.60 15.17 -12.78
CA ALA A 476 -35.40 14.63 -14.13
C ALA A 476 -34.24 13.63 -14.25
N ARG A 477 -33.52 13.32 -13.16
CA ARG A 477 -32.31 12.48 -13.21
C ARG A 477 -32.63 11.05 -13.68
N SER A 478 -31.75 10.49 -14.52
CA SER A 478 -31.87 9.12 -14.98
C SER A 478 -31.48 8.12 -13.90
N CYS A 479 -32.45 7.31 -13.45
CA CYS A 479 -32.25 6.25 -12.46
C CYS A 479 -31.57 4.99 -13.05
N ASN A 480 -31.76 4.73 -14.35
CA ASN A 480 -31.28 3.50 -15.02
C ASN A 480 -29.75 3.33 -15.01
N LYS A 481 -28.99 4.39 -14.74
CA LYS A 481 -27.52 4.36 -14.67
C LYS A 481 -26.99 3.66 -13.42
N TYR A 482 -27.77 3.60 -12.33
CA TYR A 482 -27.35 3.03 -11.06
C TYR A 482 -27.48 1.51 -11.05
N LYS A 483 -26.39 0.83 -10.65
CA LYS A 483 -26.27 -0.64 -10.74
C LYS A 483 -26.51 -1.36 -9.43
N THR A 484 -26.58 -0.61 -8.32
CA THR A 484 -26.77 -1.16 -6.97
C THR A 484 -27.92 -0.43 -6.28
N CYS A 485 -28.57 -1.12 -5.35
CA CYS A 485 -29.66 -0.53 -4.56
C CYS A 485 -29.16 0.70 -3.79
N ASP A 486 -27.98 0.58 -3.18
CA ASP A 486 -27.30 1.61 -2.39
C ASP A 486 -27.16 2.93 -3.17
N GLN A 487 -26.73 2.85 -4.43
CA GLN A 487 -26.57 4.01 -5.32
C GLN A 487 -27.92 4.52 -5.85
N CYS A 488 -28.86 3.61 -6.13
CA CYS A 488 -30.19 3.94 -6.65
C CYS A 488 -30.97 4.84 -5.68
N LEU A 489 -30.93 4.50 -4.40
CA LEU A 489 -31.70 5.16 -3.34
C LEU A 489 -30.89 6.23 -2.60
N ALA A 490 -29.74 6.64 -3.15
CA ALA A 490 -28.87 7.66 -2.58
C ALA A 490 -29.56 9.00 -2.33
N ILE A 491 -29.46 9.50 -1.09
CA ILE A 491 -29.93 10.84 -0.70
C ILE A 491 -28.83 11.84 -1.03
N TYR A 492 -29.18 12.83 -1.85
CA TYR A 492 -28.26 13.90 -2.26
C TYR A 492 -28.39 15.04 -1.24
N PRO A 493 -27.31 15.44 -0.54
CA PRO A 493 -27.40 16.40 0.58
C PRO A 493 -28.10 17.72 0.24
N GLU A 494 -27.84 18.26 -0.96
CA GLU A 494 -28.44 19.50 -1.49
C GLU A 494 -29.96 19.38 -1.73
N PHE A 495 -30.43 18.16 -1.97
CA PHE A 495 -31.81 17.86 -2.33
C PHE A 495 -32.50 16.97 -1.29
N LYS A 496 -31.98 16.94 -0.04
CA LYS A 496 -32.44 16.05 1.04
C LYS A 496 -33.90 16.24 1.47
N LYS A 497 -34.55 17.33 1.05
CA LYS A 497 -35.96 17.63 1.31
C LYS A 497 -36.91 17.15 0.19
N ILE A 498 -36.37 16.77 -0.97
CA ILE A 498 -37.16 16.24 -2.09
C ILE A 498 -37.50 14.77 -1.81
N SER A 499 -38.68 14.33 -2.25
CA SER A 499 -39.06 12.92 -2.22
C SER A 499 -38.13 12.06 -3.08
N GLN A 500 -38.06 10.77 -2.75
CA GLN A 500 -37.21 9.82 -3.45
C GLN A 500 -37.61 9.69 -4.94
N VAL A 501 -36.72 10.08 -5.85
CA VAL A 501 -36.97 10.06 -7.31
C VAL A 501 -36.86 8.66 -7.92
N CYS A 502 -35.97 7.82 -7.38
CA CYS A 502 -35.67 6.50 -7.93
C CYS A 502 -36.18 5.39 -7.00
N LYS A 503 -36.57 4.26 -7.56
CA LYS A 503 -36.90 3.06 -6.78
C LYS A 503 -36.11 1.85 -7.26
N TRP A 504 -35.86 0.92 -6.34
CA TRP A 504 -35.12 -0.30 -6.64
C TRP A 504 -36.03 -1.51 -6.73
N CYS A 505 -35.99 -2.20 -7.88
CA CYS A 505 -36.73 -3.43 -8.12
C CYS A 505 -35.89 -4.64 -7.72
N LYS A 506 -36.37 -5.44 -6.75
CA LYS A 506 -35.69 -6.63 -6.22
C LYS A 506 -36.41 -7.93 -6.64
N HIS A 507 -35.84 -9.08 -6.27
CA HIS A 507 -36.32 -10.46 -6.48
C HIS A 507 -36.12 -11.10 -7.86
N CYS A 508 -35.71 -10.35 -8.88
CA CYS A 508 -35.12 -10.95 -10.08
C CYS A 508 -33.65 -11.37 -9.83
N LYS A 509 -33.05 -12.09 -10.80
CA LYS A 509 -31.62 -12.46 -10.74
C LYS A 509 -30.69 -11.25 -10.65
N VAL A 510 -31.10 -10.13 -11.25
CA VAL A 510 -30.39 -8.84 -11.20
C VAL A 510 -31.43 -7.79 -10.82
N GLY A 511 -31.12 -6.99 -9.80
CA GLY A 511 -31.97 -5.85 -9.43
C GLY A 511 -31.80 -4.71 -10.44
N LYS A 512 -32.80 -3.83 -10.53
CA LYS A 512 -32.79 -2.71 -11.46
C LYS A 512 -33.27 -1.44 -10.77
N CYS A 513 -32.53 -0.35 -10.99
CA CYS A 513 -32.95 0.98 -10.55
C CYS A 513 -33.82 1.62 -11.64
N ILE A 514 -35.01 2.08 -11.27
CA ILE A 514 -35.95 2.72 -12.19
C ILE A 514 -36.51 4.01 -11.58
N HIS A 515 -37.15 4.83 -12.38
CA HIS A 515 -37.82 6.02 -11.88
C HIS A 515 -39.03 5.62 -11.02
N GLN A 516 -39.32 6.34 -9.93
CA GLN A 516 -40.39 5.99 -8.98
C GLN A 516 -41.76 5.79 -9.65
N LYS A 517 -42.05 6.62 -10.67
CA LYS A 517 -43.30 6.59 -11.46
C LYS A 517 -43.44 5.39 -12.42
N GLN A 518 -42.40 4.59 -12.62
CA GLN A 518 -42.41 3.42 -13.51
C GLN A 518 -42.71 2.13 -12.73
N GLU A 519 -43.22 1.08 -13.36
CA GLU A 519 -43.47 -0.20 -12.68
C GLU A 519 -42.33 -1.21 -12.88
N CYS A 520 -41.99 -1.96 -11.81
CA CYS A 520 -40.92 -2.95 -11.86
C CYS A 520 -41.17 -4.05 -12.89
N GLY A 521 -42.40 -4.58 -12.97
CA GLY A 521 -42.74 -5.70 -13.86
C GLY A 521 -42.52 -5.37 -15.34
N ALA A 522 -42.79 -4.13 -15.73
CA ALA A 522 -42.59 -3.67 -17.10
C ALA A 522 -41.10 -3.38 -17.40
N GLN A 523 -40.38 -2.77 -16.46
CA GLN A 523 -39.01 -2.30 -16.68
C GLN A 523 -37.94 -3.35 -16.40
N ASN A 524 -38.22 -4.36 -15.59
CA ASN A 524 -37.32 -5.46 -15.26
C ASN A 524 -38.08 -6.80 -15.31
N PRO A 525 -38.55 -7.22 -16.50
CA PRO A 525 -39.43 -8.39 -16.63
C PRO A 525 -38.71 -9.67 -16.20
N CYS A 526 -39.30 -10.39 -15.24
CA CYS A 526 -38.88 -11.73 -14.86
C CYS A 526 -40.06 -12.56 -14.35
N ASN A 527 -39.96 -13.90 -14.36
CA ASN A 527 -41.03 -14.83 -13.97
C ASN A 527 -41.27 -14.88 -12.43
N ARG A 528 -41.17 -13.75 -11.71
CA ARG A 528 -41.33 -13.65 -10.26
C ARG A 528 -41.93 -12.31 -9.87
N SER A 529 -42.69 -12.28 -8.77
CA SER A 529 -43.13 -11.03 -8.17
C SER A 529 -41.93 -10.23 -7.65
N GLN A 530 -41.90 -8.94 -8.02
CA GLN A 530 -40.83 -8.03 -7.63
C GLN A 530 -41.27 -7.19 -6.44
N ALA A 531 -40.34 -6.94 -5.52
CA ALA A 531 -40.52 -5.96 -4.46
C ALA A 531 -39.92 -4.62 -4.89
N GLU A 532 -40.55 -3.53 -4.44
CA GLU A 532 -40.12 -2.17 -4.71
C GLU A 532 -39.56 -1.55 -3.43
N PHE A 533 -38.32 -1.06 -3.49
CA PHE A 533 -37.70 -0.35 -2.37
C PHE A 533 -37.56 1.13 -2.68
N LEU A 534 -37.94 1.95 -1.70
CA LEU A 534 -37.85 3.41 -1.73
C LEU A 534 -36.89 3.95 -0.67
N ASP A 535 -36.63 3.16 0.37
CA ASP A 535 -35.70 3.50 1.44
C ASP A 535 -34.38 2.72 1.27
N MET A 536 -33.26 3.43 1.46
CA MET A 536 -31.93 2.86 1.39
C MET A 536 -31.69 1.79 2.48
N SER A 537 -32.36 1.88 3.63
CA SER A 537 -32.25 0.88 4.70
C SER A 537 -32.68 -0.53 4.27
N ASP A 538 -33.53 -0.64 3.24
CA ASP A 538 -33.96 -1.92 2.66
C ASP A 538 -32.91 -2.55 1.71
N CYS A 539 -31.90 -1.78 1.30
CA CYS A 539 -30.86 -2.23 0.37
C CYS A 539 -29.89 -3.25 0.98
N ASP A 540 -29.68 -3.20 2.30
CA ASP A 540 -28.57 -3.88 2.93
C ASP A 540 -28.83 -5.40 3.13
N GLY A 541 -28.40 -6.20 2.15
CA GLY A 541 -28.54 -7.66 2.15
C GLY A 541 -27.42 -8.42 2.88
N ILE A 542 -26.50 -7.73 3.58
CA ILE A 542 -25.35 -8.36 4.25
C ILE A 542 -25.66 -8.53 5.73
N VAL A 543 -26.09 -9.72 6.14
CA VAL A 543 -26.37 -9.96 7.57
C VAL A 543 -25.07 -9.95 8.39
N CYS A 544 -24.00 -10.54 7.85
CA CYS A 544 -22.72 -10.70 8.53
C CYS A 544 -21.70 -9.64 8.09
N LYS A 545 -21.53 -8.59 8.91
CA LYS A 545 -20.79 -7.35 8.56
C LYS A 545 -19.46 -7.19 9.32
N ALA A 546 -18.74 -8.28 9.57
CA ALA A 546 -17.49 -8.25 10.34
C ALA A 546 -16.24 -8.23 9.47
N VAL A 547 -15.23 -7.48 9.92
CA VAL A 547 -13.91 -7.33 9.27
C VAL A 547 -12.83 -8.25 9.84
N ASN A 548 -13.11 -8.90 10.97
CA ASN A 548 -12.20 -9.83 11.64
C ASN A 548 -12.98 -11.00 12.26
N CYS A 549 -12.24 -12.05 12.63
CA CYS A 549 -12.82 -13.26 13.17
C CYS A 549 -13.63 -13.03 14.46
N ARG A 550 -13.09 -12.30 15.44
CA ARG A 550 -13.75 -12.09 16.75
C ARG A 550 -15.10 -11.38 16.59
N SER A 551 -15.15 -10.31 15.78
CA SER A 551 -16.39 -9.60 15.46
C SER A 551 -17.37 -10.45 14.64
N CYS A 552 -16.89 -11.43 13.87
CA CYS A 552 -17.75 -12.35 13.15
C CYS A 552 -18.44 -13.33 14.10
N HIS A 553 -17.68 -13.91 15.04
CA HIS A 553 -18.19 -14.86 16.02
C HIS A 553 -19.15 -14.23 17.03
N SER A 554 -18.98 -12.94 17.35
CA SER A 554 -19.94 -12.22 18.20
C SER A 554 -21.29 -11.96 17.51
N SER A 555 -21.36 -12.11 16.19
CA SER A 555 -22.59 -11.95 15.41
C SER A 555 -23.38 -13.27 15.37
N LYS A 556 -24.65 -13.24 15.81
CA LYS A 556 -25.52 -14.42 15.75
C LYS A 556 -25.71 -14.89 14.31
N ASN A 557 -25.70 -16.21 14.09
CA ASN A 557 -25.84 -16.85 12.78
C ASN A 557 -24.78 -16.45 11.75
N CYS A 558 -23.57 -16.07 12.17
CA CYS A 558 -22.43 -15.82 11.30
C CYS A 558 -21.30 -16.85 11.52
N MET A 559 -20.51 -17.09 10.48
CA MET A 559 -19.40 -18.03 10.44
C MET A 559 -18.22 -17.36 9.74
N TRP A 560 -17.03 -17.52 10.31
CA TRP A 560 -15.77 -17.09 9.72
C TRP A 560 -15.16 -18.21 8.86
N THR A 561 -14.99 -18.00 7.54
CA THR A 561 -14.54 -19.07 6.64
C THR A 561 -13.75 -18.60 5.42
N ARG A 562 -12.94 -19.51 4.86
CA ARG A 562 -12.20 -19.39 3.58
C ARG A 562 -12.83 -20.19 2.43
N GLN A 563 -13.98 -20.82 2.67
CA GLN A 563 -14.67 -21.67 1.70
C GLN A 563 -15.74 -20.93 0.90
N VAL A 564 -16.05 -19.69 1.29
CA VAL A 564 -17.07 -18.86 0.64
C VAL A 564 -16.45 -17.55 0.20
N THR A 565 -16.80 -17.10 -1.01
CA THR A 565 -16.54 -15.73 -1.45
C THR A 565 -17.76 -15.17 -2.16
N ARG A 566 -17.86 -13.85 -2.24
CA ARG A 566 -19.00 -13.16 -2.86
C ARG A 566 -18.55 -12.48 -4.14
N THR A 567 -19.33 -12.68 -5.21
CA THR A 567 -19.04 -12.09 -6.53
C THR A 567 -20.14 -11.15 -7.02
N GLY A 568 -21.24 -11.03 -6.29
CA GLY A 568 -22.33 -10.09 -6.56
C GLY A 568 -23.24 -9.89 -5.34
N GLU A 569 -24.32 -9.12 -5.48
CA GLU A 569 -25.23 -8.86 -4.36
C GLU A 569 -25.92 -10.13 -3.84
N ILE A 570 -26.23 -11.09 -4.71
CA ILE A 570 -26.82 -12.38 -4.31
C ILE A 570 -25.89 -13.58 -4.56
N THR A 571 -24.92 -13.42 -5.47
CA THR A 571 -24.08 -14.52 -5.94
C THR A 571 -22.94 -14.81 -4.98
N ARG A 572 -22.89 -16.06 -4.51
CA ARG A 572 -21.82 -16.60 -3.67
C ARG A 572 -21.20 -17.80 -4.37
N MET A 573 -19.88 -17.90 -4.29
CA MET A 573 -19.13 -19.07 -4.73
C MET A 573 -18.68 -19.86 -3.51
N VAL A 574 -18.83 -21.18 -3.57
CA VAL A 574 -18.47 -22.09 -2.49
C VAL A 574 -17.47 -23.12 -3.01
N SER A 575 -16.43 -23.38 -2.22
CA SER A 575 -15.39 -24.37 -2.48
C SER A 575 -15.37 -25.43 -1.37
N GLY A 576 -15.20 -26.71 -1.74
CA GLY A 576 -15.08 -27.82 -0.80
C GLY A 576 -13.79 -27.80 0.05
N ASN A 577 -12.76 -27.07 -0.40
CA ASN A 577 -11.52 -26.81 0.34
C ASN A 577 -11.33 -25.28 0.53
N PRO A 578 -10.66 -24.85 1.61
CA PRO A 578 -10.39 -23.43 1.86
C PRO A 578 -9.41 -22.87 0.81
N ARG A 579 -9.90 -21.97 -0.06
CA ARG A 579 -9.11 -21.35 -1.14
C ARG A 579 -9.24 -19.82 -1.19
N TYR A 580 -10.31 -19.28 -0.62
CA TYR A 580 -10.57 -17.85 -0.64
C TYR A 580 -9.95 -17.17 0.58
N SER A 581 -9.93 -15.83 0.53
CA SER A 581 -9.63 -15.01 1.70
C SER A 581 -10.66 -15.21 2.80
N TRP A 582 -10.27 -14.92 4.03
CA TRP A 582 -11.20 -14.93 5.15
C TRP A 582 -12.37 -13.98 4.94
N SER A 583 -13.57 -14.45 5.28
CA SER A 583 -14.80 -13.70 5.18
C SER A 583 -15.79 -14.09 6.28
N CYS A 584 -16.63 -13.13 6.67
CA CYS A 584 -17.74 -13.37 7.59
C CYS A 584 -19.03 -13.58 6.78
N VAL A 585 -19.61 -14.78 6.87
CA VAL A 585 -20.79 -15.19 6.09
C VAL A 585 -21.86 -15.77 7.01
N ILE A 586 -23.09 -15.89 6.52
CA ILE A 586 -24.19 -16.48 7.31
C ILE A 586 -23.90 -17.98 7.54
N ALA A 587 -24.12 -18.46 8.76
CA ALA A 587 -24.02 -19.87 9.12
C ALA A 587 -25.20 -20.64 8.49
N GLY A 588 -24.94 -21.80 7.87
CA GLY A 588 -25.99 -22.64 7.27
C GLY A 588 -26.33 -22.35 5.80
N VAL A 589 -25.48 -21.64 5.05
CA VAL A 589 -25.65 -21.41 3.61
C VAL A 589 -25.66 -22.77 2.86
N GLN A 590 -26.85 -23.29 2.54
CA GLN A 590 -27.06 -24.38 1.57
C GLN A 590 -27.09 -23.78 0.16
N GLN A 591 -25.98 -23.77 -0.60
CA GLN A 591 -25.99 -23.20 -1.96
C GLN A 591 -25.13 -23.99 -2.96
N LYS A 592 -25.61 -23.97 -4.22
CA LYS A 592 -25.09 -24.72 -5.37
C LYS A 592 -23.65 -24.36 -5.69
N SER A 593 -22.78 -25.37 -5.77
CA SER A 593 -21.44 -25.23 -6.34
C SER A 593 -21.49 -24.85 -7.82
N PRO A 594 -20.39 -24.37 -8.43
CA PRO A 594 -20.29 -24.17 -9.88
C PRO A 594 -20.59 -25.43 -10.70
N LYS A 595 -20.54 -26.62 -10.06
CA LYS A 595 -20.88 -27.93 -10.63
C LYS A 595 -22.31 -28.39 -10.30
N GLY A 596 -23.17 -27.52 -9.77
CA GLY A 596 -24.55 -27.87 -9.41
C GLY A 596 -24.72 -28.72 -8.13
N ILE A 597 -23.65 -28.94 -7.37
CA ILE A 597 -23.69 -29.74 -6.13
C ILE A 597 -24.19 -28.87 -4.98
N THR A 598 -25.30 -29.27 -4.36
CA THR A 598 -25.81 -28.66 -3.12
C THR A 598 -24.92 -29.09 -1.96
N MET A 599 -24.06 -28.21 -1.43
CA MET A 599 -23.31 -28.51 -0.21
C MET A 599 -24.14 -28.08 1.01
N GLY A 600 -24.39 -29.03 1.92
CA GLY A 600 -25.01 -28.74 3.20
C GLY A 600 -24.01 -28.14 4.20
N SER A 601 -24.50 -27.51 5.26
CA SER A 601 -23.68 -26.95 6.35
C SER A 601 -22.70 -27.94 7.00
N ARG A 602 -22.95 -29.25 6.87
CA ARG A 602 -22.09 -30.33 7.37
C ARG A 602 -20.87 -30.65 6.47
N SER A 603 -20.73 -29.99 5.31
CA SER A 603 -19.64 -30.22 4.35
C SER A 603 -18.50 -29.20 4.43
N PHE A 604 -18.60 -28.19 5.31
CA PHE A 604 -17.52 -27.23 5.55
C PHE A 604 -16.48 -27.85 6.49
N LYS A 605 -15.28 -28.12 5.96
CA LYS A 605 -14.15 -28.70 6.72
C LYS A 605 -13.59 -27.72 7.75
N GLN A 606 -13.81 -26.43 7.58
CA GLN A 606 -13.28 -25.38 8.45
C GLN A 606 -14.42 -24.62 9.13
N HIS A 607 -15.08 -25.30 10.07
CA HIS A 607 -15.91 -24.65 11.09
C HIS A 607 -15.04 -24.48 12.34
N SER A 608 -14.08 -23.56 12.27
CA SER A 608 -13.21 -23.29 13.41
C SER A 608 -14.05 -22.62 14.50
N SER A 609 -14.26 -23.29 15.64
CA SER A 609 -14.82 -22.65 16.82
C SER A 609 -13.90 -21.58 17.39
N GLU A 610 -12.61 -21.64 17.05
CA GLU A 610 -11.57 -20.76 17.54
C GLU A 610 -11.01 -19.87 16.43
N CYS A 611 -10.78 -18.59 16.77
CA CYS A 611 -10.16 -17.67 15.82
C CYS A 611 -8.66 -17.97 15.67
N PRO A 612 -8.11 -17.89 14.45
CA PRO A 612 -6.66 -17.95 14.24
C PRO A 612 -5.95 -16.81 14.99
N SER A 613 -4.65 -16.98 15.25
CA SER A 613 -3.85 -15.94 15.92
C SER A 613 -3.79 -14.66 15.09
N GLU A 614 -3.88 -13.52 15.77
CA GLU A 614 -3.72 -12.22 15.13
C GLU A 614 -2.26 -12.04 14.71
N CYS A 615 -2.01 -11.41 13.56
CA CYS A 615 -0.68 -11.36 12.98
C CYS A 615 0.36 -10.78 13.97
N TYR A 616 0.04 -9.67 14.64
CA TYR A 616 0.94 -8.98 15.57
C TYR A 616 1.37 -9.83 16.79
N GLN A 617 0.65 -10.92 17.09
CA GLN A 617 0.98 -11.85 18.16
C GLN A 617 2.15 -12.78 17.78
N ASN A 618 2.35 -13.04 16.48
CA ASN A 618 3.44 -13.89 16.01
C ASN A 618 4.76 -13.11 15.99
N LYS A 619 5.73 -13.54 16.80
CA LYS A 619 7.03 -12.86 16.98
C LYS A 619 8.18 -13.45 16.16
N THR A 620 7.94 -14.51 15.39
CA THR A 620 8.96 -15.11 14.53
C THR A 620 8.45 -15.22 13.10
N CYS A 621 9.35 -15.19 12.13
CA CYS A 621 9.01 -15.26 10.71
C CYS A 621 8.22 -16.54 10.39
N GLU A 622 8.67 -17.69 10.90
CA GLU A 622 8.09 -19.00 10.63
C GLU A 622 6.63 -19.07 11.11
N LYS A 623 6.38 -18.62 12.34
CA LYS A 623 5.02 -18.55 12.90
C LYS A 623 4.16 -17.52 12.18
N CYS A 624 4.75 -16.44 11.71
CA CYS A 624 4.04 -15.40 10.98
C CYS A 624 3.53 -15.91 9.63
N VAL A 625 4.44 -16.41 8.78
CA VAL A 625 4.09 -16.83 7.41
C VAL A 625 3.25 -18.12 7.37
N SER A 626 3.34 -18.95 8.41
CA SER A 626 2.44 -20.10 8.59
C SER A 626 1.07 -19.73 9.17
N SER A 627 0.94 -18.56 9.81
CA SER A 627 -0.33 -18.10 10.34
C SER A 627 -1.28 -17.63 9.23
N HIS A 628 -2.54 -18.03 9.36
CA HIS A 628 -3.61 -17.62 8.47
C HIS A 628 -4.15 -16.21 8.77
N GLY A 629 -3.77 -15.63 9.91
CA GLY A 629 -4.30 -14.35 10.40
C GLY A 629 -5.79 -14.36 10.72
N ALA A 630 -6.23 -13.37 11.50
CA ALA A 630 -7.64 -13.18 11.88
C ALA A 630 -8.38 -12.08 11.09
N GLU A 631 -7.73 -11.54 10.05
CA GLU A 631 -8.21 -10.41 9.26
C GLU A 631 -9.03 -10.86 8.04
N GLY A 632 -10.10 -10.14 7.74
CA GLY A 632 -10.90 -10.34 6.53
C GLY A 632 -10.16 -9.88 5.27
N GLY A 633 -10.34 -10.62 4.18
CA GLY A 633 -9.76 -10.27 2.88
C GLY A 633 -8.31 -10.68 2.68
N SER A 634 -7.65 -11.23 3.70
CA SER A 634 -6.34 -11.88 3.59
C SER A 634 -6.43 -13.39 3.84
N GLN A 635 -5.37 -14.12 3.45
CA GLN A 635 -5.25 -15.56 3.68
C GLN A 635 -4.18 -15.91 4.71
N HIS A 636 -3.15 -15.08 4.81
CA HIS A 636 -1.96 -15.28 5.62
C HIS A 636 -1.41 -13.93 6.07
N CYS A 637 -0.64 -13.93 7.16
CA CYS A 637 0.11 -12.78 7.61
C CYS A 637 1.39 -12.59 6.76
N VAL A 638 2.05 -11.44 6.92
CA VAL A 638 3.29 -11.09 6.20
C VAL A 638 4.36 -10.67 7.20
N TRP A 639 5.58 -11.16 7.04
CA TRP A 639 6.69 -10.81 7.92
C TRP A 639 7.52 -9.66 7.34
N SER A 640 7.82 -8.66 8.17
CA SER A 640 8.73 -7.57 7.85
C SER A 640 10.12 -7.89 8.37
N GLU A 641 11.10 -8.06 7.48
CA GLU A 641 12.47 -8.37 7.87
C GLU A 641 13.11 -7.21 8.63
N LYS A 642 12.88 -5.97 8.16
CA LYS A 642 13.52 -4.78 8.74
C LYS A 642 12.96 -4.43 10.12
N LEU A 643 11.67 -4.67 10.36
CA LEU A 643 11.02 -4.32 11.63
C LEU A 643 10.95 -5.51 12.60
N HIS A 644 11.22 -6.73 12.13
CA HIS A 644 11.02 -7.97 12.88
C HIS A 644 9.60 -8.11 13.43
N GLU A 645 8.62 -7.81 12.58
CA GLU A 645 7.21 -7.74 12.95
C GLU A 645 6.33 -8.52 11.97
N CYS A 646 5.32 -9.20 12.51
CA CYS A 646 4.30 -9.87 11.72
C CYS A 646 3.09 -8.96 11.51
N ILE A 647 2.82 -8.65 10.24
CA ILE A 647 1.94 -7.57 9.82
C ILE A 647 0.71 -8.14 9.08
N PRO A 648 -0.52 -7.68 9.43
CA PRO A 648 -1.70 -8.00 8.65
C PRO A 648 -1.68 -7.27 7.29
N PRO A 649 -2.02 -7.94 6.17
CA PRO A 649 -1.91 -7.34 4.83
C PRO A 649 -2.58 -5.98 4.63
N ALA A 650 -3.73 -5.70 5.27
CA ALA A 650 -4.37 -4.39 5.13
C ALA A 650 -3.64 -3.27 5.90
N TYR A 651 -2.74 -3.58 6.83
CA TYR A 651 -1.94 -2.57 7.53
C TYR A 651 -0.69 -2.14 6.73
N ILE A 652 -0.23 -2.96 5.79
CA ILE A 652 1.00 -2.73 5.00
C ILE A 652 0.99 -1.34 4.34
N PRO A 653 -0.08 -0.88 3.65
CA PRO A 653 -0.05 0.45 3.05
C PRO A 653 0.09 1.55 4.10
N LEU A 654 -0.52 1.41 5.28
CA LEU A 654 -0.43 2.45 6.31
C LEU A 654 0.94 2.47 7.01
N HIS A 655 1.50 1.29 7.26
CA HIS A 655 2.71 1.12 8.06
C HIS A 655 4.00 1.21 7.24
N CYS A 656 3.99 0.72 6.00
CA CYS A 656 5.18 0.59 5.15
C CYS A 656 5.35 1.73 4.14
N SER A 657 4.70 2.88 4.36
CA SER A 657 4.60 3.99 3.38
C SER A 657 5.92 4.56 2.87
N ALA A 658 7.01 4.46 3.63
CA ALA A 658 8.36 4.93 3.28
C ALA A 658 9.39 3.78 3.11
N GLY A 659 8.92 2.55 2.84
CA GLY A 659 9.82 1.39 2.73
C GLY A 659 10.40 0.91 4.07
N GLU A 660 9.83 1.36 5.19
CA GLU A 660 10.30 1.03 6.54
C GLU A 660 10.18 -0.45 6.91
N CYS A 661 9.28 -1.16 6.25
CA CYS A 661 9.15 -2.60 6.43
C CYS A 661 10.27 -3.39 5.73
N GLY A 662 11.04 -2.75 4.84
CA GLY A 662 12.00 -3.45 3.99
C GLY A 662 11.31 -4.56 3.19
N SER A 663 11.96 -5.71 3.11
CA SER A 663 11.44 -6.92 2.47
C SER A 663 10.26 -7.51 3.25
N LEU A 664 9.22 -7.91 2.51
CA LEU A 664 7.99 -8.49 3.04
C LEU A 664 7.89 -9.96 2.64
N LEU A 665 8.10 -10.86 3.60
CA LEU A 665 8.11 -12.30 3.37
C LEU A 665 6.72 -12.90 3.52
N ARG A 666 6.37 -13.80 2.59
CA ARG A 666 5.05 -14.47 2.53
C ARG A 666 5.15 -16.00 2.60
N GLU A 667 6.34 -16.54 2.47
CA GLU A 667 6.58 -17.97 2.37
C GLU A 667 7.64 -18.39 3.39
N TYR A 668 7.48 -19.61 3.91
CA TYR A 668 8.35 -20.19 4.91
C TYR A 668 9.82 -20.27 4.45
N ASN A 669 10.05 -20.67 3.20
CA ASN A 669 11.40 -20.90 2.66
C ASN A 669 12.23 -19.62 2.52
N HIS A 670 11.59 -18.45 2.61
CA HIS A 670 12.26 -17.16 2.54
C HIS A 670 12.55 -16.57 3.93
N CYS A 671 12.15 -17.24 5.02
CA CYS A 671 12.49 -16.78 6.36
C CYS A 671 14.00 -16.87 6.61
N PRO A 672 14.61 -15.80 7.16
CA PRO A 672 16.04 -15.80 7.43
C PRO A 672 16.38 -16.85 8.49
N ILE A 673 17.34 -17.72 8.17
CA ILE A 673 17.90 -18.69 9.11
C ILE A 673 18.61 -17.89 10.21
N ARG A 674 18.45 -18.30 11.47
CA ARG A 674 19.13 -17.63 12.58
C ARG A 674 20.64 -17.74 12.37
N CYS A 675 21.36 -16.62 12.51
CA CYS A 675 22.81 -16.61 12.31
C CYS A 675 23.50 -17.76 13.06
N MET A 676 23.13 -18.00 14.33
CA MET A 676 23.72 -19.05 15.18
C MET A 676 23.51 -20.50 14.68
N GLU A 677 22.59 -20.74 13.76
CA GLU A 677 22.37 -22.06 13.14
C GLU A 677 23.25 -22.26 11.90
N ILE A 678 23.91 -21.20 11.42
CA ILE A 678 24.79 -21.23 10.26
C ILE A 678 26.21 -21.57 10.73
N GLN A 679 26.70 -22.73 10.31
CA GLN A 679 28.03 -23.24 10.69
C GLN A 679 29.12 -22.93 9.67
N GLN A 680 28.78 -22.36 8.51
CA GLN A 680 29.71 -22.02 7.44
C GLN A 680 29.84 -20.51 7.32
N CYS A 681 31.07 -19.99 7.29
CA CYS A 681 31.31 -18.56 7.16
C CYS A 681 30.70 -17.97 5.88
N SER A 682 30.87 -18.66 4.74
CA SER A 682 30.40 -18.20 3.43
C SER A 682 28.88 -18.00 3.42
N ARG A 683 28.15 -18.96 3.97
CA ARG A 683 26.69 -18.88 4.13
C ARG A 683 26.29 -17.82 5.16
N CYS A 684 27.07 -17.66 6.24
CA CYS A 684 26.82 -16.66 7.26
C CYS A 684 26.89 -15.23 6.71
N ILE A 685 27.99 -14.89 6.04
CA ILE A 685 28.22 -13.55 5.48
C ILE A 685 27.25 -13.25 4.33
N SER A 686 26.83 -14.28 3.58
CA SER A 686 25.79 -14.12 2.55
C SER A 686 24.38 -13.90 3.13
N SER A 687 24.16 -14.20 4.41
CA SER A 687 22.86 -14.07 5.06
C SER A 687 22.63 -12.63 5.56
N PRO A 688 21.46 -12.03 5.31
CA PRO A 688 21.19 -10.67 5.75
C PRO A 688 21.36 -10.50 7.26
N SER A 689 22.06 -9.43 7.67
CA SER A 689 22.27 -9.09 9.08
C SER A 689 23.04 -10.12 9.92
N CYS A 690 23.84 -10.98 9.28
CA CYS A 690 24.75 -11.92 9.95
C CYS A 690 26.21 -11.62 9.60
N GLY A 691 27.11 -11.82 10.56
CA GLY A 691 28.56 -11.79 10.35
C GLY A 691 29.27 -12.87 11.15
N TRP A 692 30.53 -13.12 10.81
CA TRP A 692 31.29 -14.24 11.31
C TRP A 692 32.28 -13.79 12.39
N CYS A 693 32.18 -14.36 13.58
CA CYS A 693 33.17 -14.18 14.63
C CYS A 693 34.23 -15.29 14.49
N SER A 694 35.39 -14.94 13.94
CA SER A 694 36.45 -15.87 13.56
C SER A 694 37.36 -16.23 14.72
N PHE A 695 37.83 -17.48 14.74
CA PHE A 695 38.78 -18.04 15.70
C PHE A 695 40.11 -18.39 15.01
N GLY A 696 41.14 -17.57 15.23
CA GLY A 696 42.52 -17.82 14.79
C GLY A 696 42.86 -17.35 13.36
N ASP A 697 44.17 -17.24 13.10
CA ASP A 697 44.76 -16.81 11.81
C ASP A 697 45.34 -17.99 10.99
N GLN A 698 45.48 -19.19 11.56
CA GLN A 698 46.12 -20.34 10.91
C GLN A 698 45.08 -21.43 10.53
N LEU A 699 44.60 -21.31 9.29
CA LEU A 699 44.15 -22.41 8.40
C LEU A 699 42.90 -23.25 8.70
N ASP A 700 41.96 -22.86 9.56
CA ASP A 700 40.74 -23.68 9.74
C ASP A 700 39.39 -22.95 9.64
N GLY A 701 39.30 -21.66 9.27
CA GLY A 701 38.02 -20.96 9.02
C GLY A 701 36.96 -20.99 10.13
N ARG A 702 37.31 -21.50 11.32
CA ARG A 702 36.42 -21.77 12.45
C ARG A 702 35.91 -20.47 13.04
N GLY A 703 34.67 -20.50 13.51
CA GLY A 703 34.02 -19.33 14.09
C GLY A 703 32.56 -19.59 14.40
N ILE A 704 31.88 -18.53 14.83
CA ILE A 704 30.45 -18.56 15.13
C ILE A 704 29.78 -17.45 14.32
N CYS A 705 28.72 -17.82 13.60
CA CYS A 705 27.88 -16.86 12.91
C CYS A 705 26.97 -16.13 13.91
N MET A 706 27.08 -14.81 13.96
CA MET A 706 26.36 -13.95 14.89
C MET A 706 25.63 -12.82 14.15
N PRO A 707 24.54 -12.27 14.72
CA PRO A 707 23.89 -11.09 14.16
C PRO A 707 24.85 -9.90 14.12
N GLY A 708 24.98 -9.23 13.00
CA GLY A 708 25.91 -8.11 12.85
C GLY A 708 26.06 -7.62 11.41
N GLY A 709 26.88 -6.58 11.26
CA GLY A 709 27.12 -5.88 10.00
C GLY A 709 28.59 -5.54 9.80
N LEU A 710 28.87 -4.61 8.89
CA LEU A 710 30.22 -4.09 8.63
C LEU A 710 30.88 -3.53 9.92
N SER A 711 30.09 -2.93 10.81
CA SER A 711 30.56 -2.30 12.04
C SER A 711 30.76 -3.25 13.22
N GLY A 712 30.50 -4.55 13.06
CA GLY A 712 30.56 -5.53 14.16
C GLY A 712 29.24 -6.23 14.44
N THR A 713 29.22 -7.03 15.51
CA THR A 713 28.01 -7.69 16.03
C THR A 713 26.97 -6.67 16.50
N SER A 714 25.70 -6.94 16.20
CA SER A 714 24.56 -6.10 16.62
C SER A 714 23.97 -6.53 17.98
N ASN A 715 24.35 -7.71 18.48
CA ASN A 715 23.87 -8.26 19.74
C ASN A 715 24.93 -9.14 20.42
N GLY A 716 25.89 -8.51 21.10
CA GLY A 716 26.97 -9.19 21.81
C GLY A 716 28.32 -8.50 21.63
N LEU A 717 29.40 -9.25 21.88
CA LEU A 717 30.79 -8.84 21.67
C LEU A 717 31.52 -9.95 20.91
N CYS A 718 32.44 -9.55 20.02
CA CYS A 718 33.38 -10.44 19.34
C CYS A 718 34.73 -9.72 19.30
N SER A 719 35.51 -9.88 20.35
CA SER A 719 36.85 -9.28 20.50
C SER A 719 37.81 -10.25 21.18
N GLU A 720 39.12 -9.98 21.10
CA GLU A 720 40.24 -10.87 21.45
C GLU A 720 40.19 -11.59 22.82
N SER A 721 39.28 -11.20 23.72
CA SER A 721 39.14 -11.83 25.04
C SER A 721 37.70 -12.02 25.52
N ASN A 722 36.68 -11.67 24.72
CA ASN A 722 35.29 -11.81 25.16
C ASN A 722 34.32 -12.03 23.99
N ILE A 723 33.62 -13.16 24.03
CA ILE A 723 32.53 -13.46 23.09
C ILE A 723 31.24 -13.56 23.89
N THR A 724 30.31 -12.67 23.59
CA THR A 724 28.98 -12.69 24.20
C THR A 724 27.89 -12.71 23.13
N TYR A 725 26.78 -13.36 23.45
CA TYR A 725 25.54 -13.26 22.69
C TYR A 725 24.43 -12.79 23.62
N GLY A 726 23.91 -11.58 23.39
CA GLY A 726 23.08 -10.90 24.39
C GLY A 726 23.83 -10.72 25.72
N SER A 727 23.30 -11.29 26.80
CA SER A 727 23.91 -11.29 28.13
C SER A 727 24.69 -12.58 28.47
N THR A 728 24.74 -13.55 27.57
CA THR A 728 25.43 -14.83 27.81
C THR A 728 26.88 -14.78 27.35
N HIS A 729 27.81 -15.10 28.25
CA HIS A 729 29.21 -15.33 27.91
C HIS A 729 29.34 -16.71 27.25
N LEU A 730 29.85 -16.73 26.02
CA LEU A 730 30.09 -17.98 25.28
C LEU A 730 31.50 -18.54 25.52
N SER A 731 32.31 -17.87 26.36
CA SER A 731 33.70 -18.22 26.66
C SER A 731 33.86 -19.63 27.26
N GLU A 732 32.98 -20.07 28.16
CA GLU A 732 33.05 -21.42 28.75
C GLU A 732 32.76 -22.53 27.72
N ARG A 733 31.78 -22.34 26.82
CA ARG A 733 31.48 -23.30 25.74
C ARG A 733 32.56 -23.38 24.66
N ILE A 734 33.36 -22.33 24.52
CA ILE A 734 34.46 -22.25 23.56
C ILE A 734 35.71 -22.92 24.14
N GLN A 735 36.01 -22.73 25.44
CA GLN A 735 37.11 -23.42 26.12
C GLN A 735 36.94 -24.94 26.18
N ASP A 736 35.71 -25.44 26.34
CA ASP A 736 35.42 -26.88 26.31
C ASP A 736 35.58 -27.51 24.90
N LYS A 737 35.39 -26.72 23.83
CA LYS A 737 35.52 -27.18 22.43
C LYS A 737 36.89 -26.91 21.82
N PHE A 738 37.62 -25.92 22.32
CA PHE A 738 38.89 -25.43 21.76
C PHE A 738 39.85 -25.07 22.91
N PRO A 739 40.70 -26.02 23.37
CA PRO A 739 41.55 -25.85 24.54
C PRO A 739 42.81 -24.98 24.34
N ASP A 740 43.01 -24.40 23.14
CA ASP A 740 44.21 -23.60 22.83
C ASP A 740 44.18 -22.22 23.50
N LYS A 741 45.27 -21.87 24.17
CA LYS A 741 45.40 -20.63 24.97
C LYS A 741 45.67 -19.35 24.15
N ASP A 742 45.94 -19.46 22.85
CA ASP A 742 46.33 -18.35 21.96
C ASP A 742 45.32 -18.13 20.81
N LEU A 743 44.02 -18.09 21.12
CA LEU A 743 42.95 -17.86 20.15
C LEU A 743 42.81 -16.36 19.81
N LYS A 744 43.21 -15.96 18.60
CA LYS A 744 42.97 -14.61 18.08
C LYS A 744 41.53 -14.49 17.56
N ILE A 745 40.71 -13.65 18.20
CA ILE A 745 39.28 -13.50 17.85
C ILE A 745 39.09 -12.21 17.05
N SER A 746 38.47 -12.30 15.88
CA SER A 746 38.19 -11.12 15.04
C SER A 746 36.83 -11.20 14.35
N TRP A 747 36.23 -10.03 14.11
CA TRP A 747 34.96 -9.91 13.40
C TRP A 747 35.17 -9.84 11.88
N VAL A 748 34.41 -10.63 11.13
CA VAL A 748 34.51 -10.74 9.68
C VAL A 748 33.14 -10.59 9.03
N PHE A 749 33.02 -9.66 8.09
CA PHE A 749 31.76 -9.37 7.37
C PHE A 749 31.92 -9.21 5.85
N VAL A 750 33.14 -9.10 5.32
CA VAL A 750 33.36 -8.81 3.90
C VAL A 750 33.88 -10.03 3.14
N LYS A 751 34.90 -10.70 3.66
CA LYS A 751 35.50 -11.89 3.06
C LYS A 751 35.82 -12.90 4.16
N CYS A 752 35.40 -14.14 3.98
CA CYS A 752 35.70 -15.20 4.94
C CYS A 752 37.21 -15.45 5.07
N PRO A 753 37.68 -15.86 6.27
CA PRO A 753 39.00 -16.44 6.41
C PRO A 753 39.11 -17.72 5.56
N PRO A 754 40.31 -18.09 5.09
CA PRO A 754 40.54 -19.40 4.46
C PRO A 754 40.12 -20.54 5.41
N GLU A 755 39.40 -21.52 4.87
CA GLU A 755 38.86 -22.69 5.59
C GLU A 755 39.27 -23.96 4.85
N ASP A 756 39.64 -25.01 5.57
CA ASP A 756 39.78 -26.38 5.04
C ASP A 756 38.48 -27.13 5.30
N GLU A 757 37.51 -27.06 4.38
CA GLU A 757 36.18 -27.61 4.62
C GLU A 757 36.19 -29.14 4.72
N CYS A 758 37.22 -29.78 4.16
CA CYS A 758 37.41 -31.23 4.21
C CYS A 758 37.78 -31.70 5.62
N LYS A 759 38.64 -30.98 6.34
CA LYS A 759 38.95 -31.29 7.75
C LYS A 759 37.78 -30.99 8.69
N ASN A 760 37.06 -29.90 8.43
CA ASN A 760 35.97 -29.46 9.30
C ASN A 760 34.65 -30.20 9.07
N SER A 761 34.59 -31.15 8.12
CA SER A 761 33.33 -31.80 7.70
C SER A 761 32.27 -30.80 7.23
N HIS A 762 32.70 -29.65 6.70
CA HIS A 762 31.85 -28.57 6.20
C HIS A 762 31.65 -28.66 4.67
N HIS A 763 31.65 -29.88 4.13
CA HIS A 763 31.49 -30.18 2.71
C HIS A 763 30.23 -31.01 2.43
N THR A 764 29.80 -31.05 1.17
CA THR A 764 28.63 -31.86 0.73
C THR A 764 29.01 -33.12 -0.05
N CYS A 765 30.30 -33.49 -0.09
CA CYS A 765 30.76 -34.68 -0.80
C CYS A 765 30.16 -35.97 -0.23
N ASP A 766 29.74 -36.88 -1.12
CA ASP A 766 29.23 -38.19 -0.74
C ASP A 766 30.35 -39.06 -0.14
N ALA A 767 30.21 -39.42 1.14
CA ALA A 767 31.23 -40.17 1.88
C ALA A 767 31.52 -41.56 1.30
N THR A 768 30.66 -42.12 0.46
CA THR A 768 30.82 -43.44 -0.15
C THR A 768 31.47 -43.36 -1.54
N THR A 769 31.04 -42.43 -2.39
CA THR A 769 31.44 -42.35 -3.81
C THR A 769 32.46 -41.24 -4.12
N GLU A 770 32.61 -40.26 -3.24
CA GLU A 770 33.42 -39.06 -3.47
C GLU A 770 34.49 -38.84 -2.39
N LYS A 771 35.53 -38.09 -2.76
CA LYS A 771 36.59 -37.60 -1.87
C LYS A 771 36.59 -36.08 -1.92
N CYS A 772 36.57 -35.45 -0.74
CA CYS A 772 36.73 -34.00 -0.60
C CYS A 772 38.19 -33.61 -0.86
N VAL A 773 38.38 -32.55 -1.65
CA VAL A 773 39.67 -31.90 -1.91
C VAL A 773 39.51 -30.42 -1.65
N ASP A 774 40.29 -29.90 -0.71
CA ASP A 774 40.32 -28.50 -0.35
C ASP A 774 40.95 -27.63 -1.47
N THR A 775 40.51 -26.38 -1.58
CA THR A 775 41.03 -25.38 -2.50
C THR A 775 41.12 -24.01 -1.82
N PRO A 776 41.98 -23.08 -2.27
CA PRO A 776 42.25 -21.83 -1.55
C PRO A 776 41.02 -20.94 -1.25
N ASP A 777 39.94 -21.08 -2.02
CA ASP A 777 38.70 -20.32 -1.85
C ASP A 777 37.46 -21.20 -1.54
N SER A 778 37.54 -22.55 -1.58
CA SER A 778 36.43 -23.50 -1.28
C SER A 778 36.85 -24.99 -1.33
N PHE A 779 35.93 -25.96 -1.46
CA PHE A 779 36.24 -27.39 -1.67
C PHE A 779 35.73 -27.95 -3.01
N LYS A 780 36.28 -29.09 -3.44
CA LYS A 780 35.82 -29.89 -4.60
C LYS A 780 35.62 -31.35 -4.23
N CYS A 781 34.50 -31.93 -4.67
CA CYS A 781 34.24 -33.36 -4.56
C CYS A 781 34.73 -34.06 -5.84
N ILE A 782 35.68 -34.98 -5.70
CA ILE A 782 36.19 -35.81 -6.80
C ILE A 782 35.76 -37.25 -6.59
N CYS A 783 35.43 -37.96 -7.67
CA CYS A 783 35.06 -39.37 -7.57
C CYS A 783 36.22 -40.20 -6.99
N LYS A 784 35.90 -41.13 -6.10
CA LYS A 784 36.89 -42.09 -5.59
C LYS A 784 37.39 -43.02 -6.70
N PRO A 785 38.55 -43.67 -6.52
CA PRO A 785 39.04 -44.68 -7.45
C PRO A 785 37.96 -45.74 -7.74
N GLY A 786 37.76 -46.07 -9.02
CA GLY A 786 36.72 -47.00 -9.46
C GLY A 786 35.34 -46.38 -9.68
N TYR A 787 35.19 -45.05 -9.50
CA TYR A 787 33.99 -44.30 -9.84
C TYR A 787 34.29 -43.25 -10.92
N LYS A 788 33.34 -42.97 -11.80
CA LYS A 788 33.48 -41.96 -12.87
C LYS A 788 32.28 -41.03 -12.87
N LYS A 789 32.55 -39.74 -13.05
CA LYS A 789 31.52 -38.69 -13.04
C LYS A 789 30.65 -38.79 -14.30
N ARG A 790 29.35 -39.01 -14.12
CA ARG A 790 28.30 -38.90 -15.15
C ARG A 790 27.13 -38.09 -14.57
N ASP A 791 26.64 -37.10 -15.30
CA ASP A 791 25.52 -36.24 -14.88
C ASP A 791 25.64 -35.66 -13.45
N GLN A 792 26.85 -35.20 -13.08
CA GLN A 792 27.21 -34.68 -11.76
C GLN A 792 27.19 -35.70 -10.59
N ILE A 793 27.04 -36.99 -10.87
CA ILE A 793 27.05 -38.07 -9.87
C ILE A 793 28.23 -39.02 -10.16
N CYS A 794 28.90 -39.50 -9.11
CA CYS A 794 29.97 -40.48 -9.24
C CYS A 794 29.40 -41.90 -9.32
N GLU A 795 29.32 -42.44 -10.54
CA GLU A 795 28.83 -43.80 -10.76
C GLU A 795 29.97 -44.83 -10.69
N PRO A 796 29.73 -46.04 -10.14
CA PRO A 796 30.73 -47.09 -10.08
C PRO A 796 31.10 -47.60 -11.49
N VAL A 797 32.37 -47.92 -11.68
CA VAL A 797 32.92 -48.44 -12.93
C VAL A 797 33.31 -49.90 -12.72
N CYS A 798 32.73 -50.78 -13.54
CA CYS A 798 33.12 -52.19 -13.62
C CYS A 798 33.95 -52.37 -14.89
N THR A 799 35.26 -52.55 -14.76
CA THR A 799 36.19 -52.65 -15.91
C THR A 799 35.95 -53.90 -16.74
N GLN A 800 35.42 -54.96 -16.12
CA GLN A 800 35.00 -56.17 -16.80
C GLN A 800 33.70 -56.00 -17.61
N GLY A 801 32.96 -54.91 -17.39
CA GLY A 801 31.58 -54.73 -17.89
C GLY A 801 30.57 -55.40 -16.95
N CYS A 802 29.27 -55.13 -17.14
CA CYS A 802 28.19 -55.96 -16.59
C CYS A 802 27.17 -56.17 -17.72
N VAL A 803 27.35 -57.22 -18.52
CA VAL A 803 26.59 -57.39 -19.78
C VAL A 803 25.08 -57.43 -19.54
N HIS A 804 24.64 -58.31 -18.63
CA HIS A 804 23.25 -58.42 -18.18
C HIS A 804 23.15 -58.14 -16.69
N GLY A 805 23.60 -56.95 -16.28
CA GLY A 805 23.52 -56.51 -14.88
C GLY A 805 23.81 -55.03 -14.73
N ILE A 806 23.75 -54.57 -13.48
CA ILE A 806 24.11 -53.20 -13.10
C ILE A 806 25.36 -53.21 -12.23
N CYS A 807 26.27 -52.28 -12.47
CA CYS A 807 27.45 -52.10 -11.62
C CYS A 807 27.00 -51.40 -10.33
N THR A 808 27.14 -52.07 -9.19
CA THR A 808 26.67 -51.55 -7.89
C THR A 808 27.80 -50.99 -7.03
N SER A 809 29.03 -51.42 -7.29
CA SER A 809 30.26 -50.88 -6.71
C SER A 809 31.43 -51.16 -7.67
N PRO A 810 32.61 -50.54 -7.51
CA PRO A 810 33.72 -50.74 -8.44
C PRO A 810 34.03 -52.22 -8.66
N ASN A 811 33.97 -52.66 -9.93
CA ASN A 811 34.14 -54.05 -10.36
C ASN A 811 33.17 -55.08 -9.72
N GLN A 812 32.03 -54.65 -9.19
CA GLN A 812 30.99 -55.57 -8.68
C GLN A 812 29.68 -55.40 -9.46
N CYS A 813 29.33 -56.43 -10.21
CA CYS A 813 28.07 -56.50 -10.93
C CYS A 813 26.99 -57.17 -10.09
N LYS A 814 25.82 -56.56 -10.06
CA LYS A 814 24.57 -57.23 -9.69
C LYS A 814 23.90 -57.70 -10.96
N CYS A 815 23.88 -59.02 -11.16
CA CYS A 815 23.30 -59.63 -12.34
C CYS A 815 21.78 -59.54 -12.34
N ASN A 816 21.21 -59.41 -13.53
CA ASN A 816 19.78 -59.53 -13.75
C ASN A 816 19.36 -60.99 -13.55
N PHE A 817 18.08 -61.19 -13.21
CA PHE A 817 17.52 -62.52 -12.96
C PHE A 817 17.80 -63.49 -14.11
N GLY A 818 18.25 -64.70 -13.79
CA GLY A 818 18.64 -65.73 -14.77
C GLY A 818 20.07 -65.61 -15.31
N TRP A 819 20.85 -64.62 -14.88
CA TRP A 819 22.25 -64.45 -15.25
C TRP A 819 23.16 -64.52 -14.03
N VAL A 820 24.32 -65.13 -14.20
CA VAL A 820 25.32 -65.27 -13.13
C VAL A 820 26.71 -64.92 -13.64
N GLY A 821 27.58 -64.67 -12.68
CA GLY A 821 29.00 -64.47 -12.91
C GLY A 821 29.52 -63.06 -12.72
N SER A 822 30.84 -62.94 -12.72
CA SER A 822 31.56 -61.71 -12.38
C SER A 822 31.28 -60.53 -13.34
N ASN A 823 30.81 -60.80 -14.56
CA ASN A 823 30.35 -59.85 -15.58
C ASN A 823 28.89 -60.13 -16.02
N CYS A 824 28.17 -61.03 -15.34
CA CYS A 824 26.79 -61.39 -15.69
C CYS A 824 26.63 -61.85 -17.15
N SER A 825 27.63 -62.53 -17.70
CA SER A 825 27.67 -63.00 -19.09
C SER A 825 27.24 -64.46 -19.24
N VAL A 826 27.00 -65.17 -18.13
CA VAL A 826 26.63 -66.59 -18.14
C VAL A 826 25.14 -66.70 -17.84
N GLU A 827 24.37 -67.24 -18.79
CA GLU A 827 22.95 -67.52 -18.62
C GLU A 827 22.77 -68.83 -17.84
N CYS A 828 21.84 -68.82 -16.88
CA CYS A 828 21.45 -70.02 -16.16
C CYS A 828 20.59 -70.93 -17.04
N SER A 829 20.88 -72.24 -17.06
CA SER A 829 20.10 -73.26 -17.77
C SER A 829 18.83 -73.67 -17.01
N CYS A 830 18.15 -72.69 -16.42
CA CYS A 830 16.96 -72.84 -15.58
C CYS A 830 15.68 -72.36 -16.29
N ASN A 831 15.68 -72.37 -17.64
CA ASN A 831 14.58 -71.93 -18.50
C ASN A 831 14.03 -70.53 -18.14
N SER A 832 14.88 -69.62 -17.67
CA SER A 832 14.49 -68.26 -17.22
C SER A 832 13.50 -68.22 -16.03
N HIS A 833 13.40 -69.30 -15.25
CA HIS A 833 12.48 -69.43 -14.11
C HIS A 833 13.18 -69.54 -12.74
N SER A 834 14.51 -69.51 -12.68
CA SER A 834 15.29 -69.53 -11.44
C SER A 834 16.68 -68.92 -11.66
N GLU A 835 17.33 -68.50 -10.57
CA GLU A 835 18.77 -68.25 -10.52
C GLU A 835 19.52 -69.59 -10.34
N CYS A 836 20.77 -69.66 -10.78
CA CYS A 836 21.64 -70.83 -10.63
C CYS A 836 22.79 -70.54 -9.66
N LYS A 837 23.36 -71.59 -9.07
CA LYS A 837 24.29 -71.46 -7.93
C LYS A 837 25.60 -70.75 -8.25
N SER A 838 26.18 -70.98 -9.44
CA SER A 838 27.43 -70.34 -9.85
C SER A 838 27.66 -70.47 -11.36
N GLU A 839 28.66 -69.75 -11.91
CA GLU A 839 29.11 -69.90 -13.31
C GLU A 839 29.47 -71.34 -13.70
N LYS A 840 29.88 -72.18 -12.73
CA LYS A 840 30.27 -73.57 -12.97
C LYS A 840 29.12 -74.57 -12.86
N ASP A 841 28.00 -74.15 -12.28
CA ASP A 841 26.82 -74.99 -12.02
C ASP A 841 25.56 -74.31 -12.58
N THR A 842 25.55 -74.01 -13.88
CA THR A 842 24.44 -73.31 -14.55
C THR A 842 23.13 -74.10 -14.58
N GLY A 843 23.19 -75.42 -14.38
CA GLY A 843 22.03 -76.31 -14.30
C GLY A 843 21.48 -76.57 -12.90
N ASN A 844 22.10 -76.03 -11.85
CA ASN A 844 21.64 -76.21 -10.48
C ASN A 844 20.84 -74.98 -10.02
N CYS A 845 19.52 -75.04 -10.23
CA CYS A 845 18.58 -73.97 -9.98
C CYS A 845 18.27 -73.82 -8.49
N LEU A 846 18.49 -72.63 -7.92
CA LEU A 846 18.35 -72.34 -6.49
C LEU A 846 16.89 -72.29 -6.00
N GLY A 847 15.92 -72.21 -6.91
CA GLY A 847 14.49 -72.33 -6.62
C GLY A 847 13.60 -71.92 -7.79
N CYS A 848 12.75 -72.83 -8.27
CA CYS A 848 11.89 -72.60 -9.44
C CYS A 848 10.70 -71.69 -9.11
N LEU A 849 10.54 -70.61 -9.88
CA LEU A 849 9.42 -69.68 -9.80
C LEU A 849 8.39 -69.95 -10.92
N HIS A 850 7.20 -69.37 -10.81
CA HIS A 850 6.13 -69.44 -11.82
C HIS A 850 5.61 -70.87 -12.12
N ASN A 851 5.30 -71.66 -11.08
CA ASN A 851 4.73 -73.02 -11.19
C ASN A 851 5.53 -73.99 -12.08
N THR A 852 6.85 -73.80 -12.15
CA THR A 852 7.77 -74.74 -12.78
C THR A 852 8.37 -75.67 -11.73
N MET A 853 8.67 -76.92 -12.10
CA MET A 853 9.19 -77.95 -11.20
C MET A 853 10.35 -78.72 -11.86
N LEU A 854 11.03 -79.57 -11.08
CA LEU A 854 12.22 -80.38 -11.46
C LEU A 854 13.53 -79.58 -11.55
N VAL A 855 14.65 -80.30 -11.76
CA VAL A 855 16.04 -79.82 -11.64
C VAL A 855 16.35 -78.62 -12.57
N TYR A 856 15.66 -78.49 -13.69
CA TYR A 856 15.87 -77.41 -14.68
C TYR A 856 14.67 -76.44 -14.81
N CYS A 857 13.70 -76.47 -13.88
CA CYS A 857 12.52 -75.61 -13.88
C CYS A 857 11.70 -75.67 -15.19
N PHE A 858 11.23 -76.86 -15.58
CA PHE A 858 10.39 -77.02 -16.76
C PHE A 858 8.93 -76.56 -16.51
N PRO A 859 8.23 -76.02 -17.52
CA PRO A 859 6.79 -75.75 -17.43
C PRO A 859 6.02 -77.06 -17.25
N SER A 860 5.13 -77.14 -16.25
CA SER A 860 4.34 -78.35 -16.02
C SER A 860 3.36 -78.59 -17.19
N SER A 861 3.65 -79.53 -18.08
CA SER A 861 2.72 -79.97 -19.11
C SER A 861 1.78 -81.06 -18.58
N LYS A 862 0.60 -80.61 -18.11
CA LYS A 862 -0.70 -81.31 -18.09
C LYS A 862 -0.94 -82.55 -17.19
N SER A 863 -1.89 -82.35 -16.27
CA SER A 863 -3.05 -83.22 -15.95
C SER A 863 -2.84 -84.73 -15.77
N TYR A 864 -2.96 -85.19 -14.52
CA TYR A 864 -4.09 -86.00 -14.02
C TYR A 864 -4.30 -85.70 -12.54
#